data_AF-A0A844WZW3-F1
#
_entry.id   AF-A0A844WZW3-F1
#
_cell.length_a   1.000
_cell.length_b   1.000
_cell.length_c   1.000
_cell.angle_alpha   90.00
_cell.angle_beta   90.00
_cell.angle_gamma   90.00
#
_symmetry.space_group_name_H-M   'P 1'
#
loop_
_entity.id
_entity.type
_entity.pdbx_description
1 polymer ?
#
loop_
_entity_poly.entity_id
_entity_poly.type
_entity_poly.pdbx_seq_one_letter_code
_entity_poly.pdbx_strand_id
1 'polypeptide(L)'
;MLPELRNYGQEVTLIMNSGIQFLDFALKIDWKDNQWRSKVNGSFIDPSESGALIRLIEDVESGQFFTPDNPTFAVKPTQEISVDQSLKLYNGIWLPVPVLRSIPPERFDQGPHNWSRVRIVSIPEGEDPDGNTHRITFAFDTKVFANLQDVAYLAPTENDVMTGAVFSLAHRSDQVSWYLELKWITSWLIDLFQELAPQSERLKIHKDDLNQEIKSKSYYGHYLNIIHLLADSLQLPTIKIVSNNKDDVVKSIPVDMILDVGNSRTCGILIEDHAQDKDSLNHRYELEIRDLTQPEHIYNEPFESRVEFAQTFFGKEHFSLQSGRRDTFRWPSIVRVGQEASRLASRREGNEGATGLSSPKRYLWDQDKYEQGWRFNSHYVKSDHEPFATAEPFSSLINEYGEALHILSNDIQEEYDRKMPVFHPKYSRSSLMTFMLCEVLMHALMQMNSVAQRNKLEHAKTPRNLRSIILTIPPAMPKPEQAIFKSCVYQAIGLVWKSLGWDSSDNNIDFNNPEQLKSVWPNIPEVYIQWDEATCGQVVYLFNETQNNYNGRCEEFIASMIRPDKADKQKLTIATVDIGGGTTDLVINDYQLDYGGNGQANSSNAYIVPTQRFRDGFKVAGDDILLDIIQDTVITALTNGLKQAGIADPNPILSTIIGSQQLSIQDAVLRQQLTLQLFIPVGLQILKAYELYDPLHAEQHVYCSTFGELLQHNMMTDNVFNFINEPIKRALNNPDFSVLDLSIEINLKRIHYLFIRGDYYNICKTFDALSEIISCYQCDVLLLTGRPSRLPGIQSYFRSRLSMPAGRILPLHGYYTGGWYPFHKQERIDDPKTTAAVGAMLCFLSKNLRLPNFYFRSSNIDLYSTVKYIGLLDNLNMIKKENVYYQDIDLDNPDYDFPNLSFEIRGTTRLGFRQLDVDRWPASPIYILTIESSEVAKRLSAEGVVLEVTLGIKNKQKAIENFYIKDVKASDGRACNKNQDIKLSLNTMVNSGLISTQYWLDSGMIKR
;
A
#
# COMPACT_ATOMS: atom_id res chain seq x y z
N MET A 1 13.46 -4.00 3.85
CA MET A 1 14.80 -4.57 3.54
C MET A 1 15.67 -3.50 2.93
N LEU A 2 17.00 -3.61 2.99
CA LEU A 2 17.90 -2.67 2.32
C LEU A 2 17.89 -2.89 0.80
N PRO A 3 17.97 -1.84 -0.05
CA PRO A 3 18.20 -1.99 -1.48
C PRO A 3 19.44 -2.81 -1.78
N GLU A 4 19.34 -3.68 -2.79
CA GLU A 4 20.50 -4.40 -3.31
C GLU A 4 21.47 -3.41 -3.97
N LEU A 5 22.73 -3.42 -3.54
CA LEU A 5 23.76 -2.55 -4.11
C LEU A 5 24.11 -3.01 -5.52
N ARG A 6 24.03 -2.09 -6.49
CA ARG A 6 24.36 -2.35 -7.89
C ARG A 6 25.67 -1.65 -8.27
N ASN A 7 26.50 -2.32 -9.07
CA ASN A 7 27.61 -1.66 -9.73
C ASN A 7 27.07 -0.84 -10.91
N TYR A 8 27.00 0.48 -10.72
CA TYR A 8 26.48 1.41 -11.72
C TYR A 8 27.46 1.69 -12.89
N GLY A 9 28.69 1.20 -12.84
CA GLY A 9 29.71 1.47 -13.85
C GLY A 9 30.15 2.93 -13.87
N GLN A 10 30.71 3.38 -15.00
CA GLN A 10 31.23 4.75 -15.16
C GLN A 10 30.15 5.77 -15.57
N GLU A 11 29.03 5.31 -16.15
CA GLU A 11 27.97 6.16 -16.69
C GLU A 11 26.61 5.53 -16.41
N VAL A 12 25.67 6.34 -15.89
CA VAL A 12 24.26 5.99 -15.74
C VAL A 12 23.37 6.98 -16.49
N THR A 13 22.22 6.49 -16.94
CA THR A 13 21.19 7.35 -17.55
C THR A 13 20.01 7.54 -16.61
N LEU A 14 19.53 8.77 -16.47
CA LEU A 14 18.23 9.11 -15.90
C LEU A 14 17.25 9.44 -17.02
N ILE A 15 15.96 9.24 -16.78
CA ILE A 15 14.92 9.49 -17.80
C ILE A 15 14.29 10.86 -17.53
N MET A 16 14.22 11.69 -18.57
CA MET A 16 13.55 13.00 -18.52
C MET A 16 12.13 12.88 -17.97
N ASN A 17 11.76 13.80 -17.07
CA ASN A 17 10.41 13.94 -16.53
C ASN A 17 9.83 12.65 -15.93
N SER A 18 10.68 11.78 -15.36
CA SER A 18 10.29 10.52 -14.72
C SER A 18 10.13 10.62 -13.18
N GLY A 19 10.02 11.85 -12.66
CA GLY A 19 9.91 12.12 -11.23
C GLY A 19 11.24 12.07 -10.50
N ILE A 20 11.20 11.67 -9.23
CA ILE A 20 12.39 11.56 -8.37
C ILE A 20 13.01 10.17 -8.57
N GLN A 21 14.31 10.12 -8.83
CA GLN A 21 15.06 8.89 -9.09
C GLN A 21 16.15 8.69 -8.05
N PHE A 22 16.32 7.45 -7.59
CA PHE A 22 17.25 7.11 -6.50
C PHE A 22 18.45 6.29 -6.99
N LEU A 23 19.63 6.55 -6.41
CA LEU A 23 20.82 5.70 -6.53
C LEU A 23 21.33 5.35 -5.14
N ASP A 24 21.54 4.07 -4.86
CA ASP A 24 21.92 3.58 -3.53
C ASP A 24 23.35 3.03 -3.53
N PHE A 25 24.10 3.43 -2.51
CA PHE A 25 25.49 3.05 -2.26
C PHE A 25 25.66 2.66 -0.79
N ALA A 26 26.84 2.15 -0.45
CA ALA A 26 27.20 1.83 0.92
C ALA A 26 28.68 2.07 1.19
N LEU A 27 29.01 2.24 2.46
CA LEU A 27 30.38 2.28 2.94
C LEU A 27 30.56 1.35 4.13
N LYS A 28 31.71 0.69 4.17
CA LYS A 28 32.21 -0.03 5.34
C LYS A 28 33.31 0.78 5.99
N ILE A 29 32.93 1.60 6.96
CA ILE A 29 33.84 2.48 7.69
C ILE A 29 34.35 1.75 8.94
N ASP A 30 35.67 1.58 9.04
CA ASP A 30 36.36 1.16 10.26
C ASP A 30 37.54 2.11 10.53
N TRP A 31 37.37 3.01 11.49
CA TRP A 31 38.40 3.99 11.88
C TRP A 31 39.70 3.36 12.42
N LYS A 32 39.71 2.05 12.72
CA LYS A 32 40.92 1.33 13.10
C LYS A 32 41.73 0.87 11.90
N ASP A 33 41.15 0.82 10.71
CA ASP A 33 41.83 0.45 9.46
C ASP A 33 42.69 1.61 8.94
N ASN A 34 43.86 1.28 8.40
CA ASN A 34 44.79 2.26 7.83
C ASN A 34 44.14 3.06 6.68
N GLN A 35 43.24 2.44 5.90
CA GLN A 35 42.50 3.13 4.83
C GLN A 35 41.65 4.31 5.34
N TRP A 36 41.03 4.16 6.51
CA TRP A 36 40.12 5.17 7.08
C TRP A 36 40.83 6.11 8.06
N ARG A 37 41.94 5.69 8.66
CA ARG A 37 42.76 6.53 9.56
C ARG A 37 43.26 7.80 8.87
N SER A 38 43.70 7.71 7.61
CA SER A 38 44.14 8.89 6.85
C SER A 38 43.00 9.85 6.49
N LYS A 39 41.74 9.40 6.61
CA LYS A 39 40.53 10.18 6.29
C LYS A 39 39.80 10.66 7.54
N VAL A 40 40.37 10.48 8.74
CA VAL A 40 39.68 10.74 10.01
C VAL A 40 39.33 12.22 10.19
N ASN A 41 40.17 13.11 9.68
CA ASN A 41 40.02 14.56 9.77
C ASN A 41 40.07 15.20 8.37
N GLY A 42 39.26 16.24 8.19
CA GLY A 42 39.45 17.22 7.12
C GLY A 42 40.19 18.43 7.66
N SER A 43 41.16 18.92 6.89
CA SER A 43 41.94 20.12 7.19
C SER A 43 41.42 21.31 6.38
N PHE A 44 41.26 22.47 7.02
CA PHE A 44 40.62 23.63 6.42
C PHE A 44 41.41 24.92 6.62
N ILE A 45 41.25 25.85 5.67
CA ILE A 45 41.68 27.25 5.80
C ILE A 45 40.49 28.18 5.53
N ASP A 46 40.41 29.29 6.28
CA ASP A 46 39.46 30.36 5.98
C ASP A 46 40.14 31.43 5.10
N PRO A 47 39.78 31.55 3.81
CA PRO A 47 40.43 32.48 2.90
C PRO A 47 40.03 33.95 3.13
N SER A 48 38.91 34.24 3.81
CA SER A 48 38.43 35.61 4.05
C SER A 48 37.33 35.70 5.11
N GLU A 49 37.04 36.88 5.68
CA GLU A 49 35.92 37.03 6.63
C GLU A 49 34.54 36.69 6.01
N SER A 50 34.36 36.81 4.69
CA SER A 50 33.07 36.65 4.00
C SER A 50 32.92 35.42 3.08
N GLY A 51 33.96 34.60 2.92
CA GLY A 51 33.95 33.42 2.02
C GLY A 51 33.69 32.08 2.73
N ALA A 52 33.46 31.02 1.95
CA ALA A 52 33.38 29.65 2.48
C ALA A 52 34.74 29.08 2.88
N LEU A 53 34.76 28.10 3.78
CA LEU A 53 35.99 27.37 4.13
C LEU A 53 36.53 26.60 2.91
N ILE A 54 37.85 26.53 2.79
CA ILE A 54 38.53 25.73 1.77
C ILE A 54 39.06 24.46 2.44
N ARG A 55 38.65 23.30 1.93
CA ARG A 55 39.23 22.02 2.33
C ARG A 55 40.58 21.84 1.63
N LEU A 56 41.61 21.57 2.42
CA LEU A 56 42.98 21.38 1.96
C LEU A 56 43.20 19.95 1.45
N ILE A 57 44.12 19.81 0.51
CA ILE A 57 44.62 18.52 0.01
C ILE A 57 45.94 18.25 0.73
N GLU A 58 46.05 17.10 1.39
CA GLU A 58 47.29 16.64 2.02
C GLU A 58 48.13 15.88 1.00
N ASP A 59 49.40 16.24 0.89
CA ASP A 59 50.41 15.40 0.26
C ASP A 59 50.92 14.39 1.28
N VAL A 60 50.53 13.12 1.10
CA VAL A 60 50.81 12.02 2.03
C VAL A 60 52.32 11.77 2.17
N GLU A 61 53.13 12.09 1.17
CA GLU A 61 54.58 11.87 1.24
C GLU A 61 55.30 12.95 2.05
N SER A 62 54.88 14.21 1.92
CA SER A 62 55.53 15.35 2.59
C SER A 62 54.84 15.81 3.87
N GLY A 63 53.59 15.39 4.11
CA GLY A 63 52.72 15.87 5.19
C GLY A 63 52.34 17.36 5.05
N GLN A 64 52.52 17.94 3.86
CA GLN A 64 52.17 19.32 3.58
C GLN A 64 50.74 19.44 3.05
N PHE A 65 50.09 20.56 3.35
CA PHE A 65 48.73 20.84 2.90
C PHE A 65 48.73 21.91 1.82
N PHE A 66 47.86 21.76 0.82
CA PHE A 66 47.73 22.67 -0.31
C PHE A 66 46.28 23.07 -0.53
N THR A 67 46.06 24.28 -1.07
CA THR A 67 44.73 24.64 -1.56
C THR A 67 44.51 24.00 -2.93
N PRO A 68 43.30 23.53 -3.26
CA PRO A 68 43.04 22.85 -4.54
C PRO A 68 43.38 23.70 -5.78
N ASP A 69 43.14 25.00 -5.72
CA ASP A 69 43.41 25.97 -6.78
C ASP A 69 44.89 26.29 -6.98
N ASN A 70 45.73 26.04 -5.96
CA ASN A 70 47.15 26.30 -6.02
C ASN A 70 47.98 25.20 -5.32
N PRO A 71 48.19 24.05 -5.99
CA PRO A 71 48.88 22.89 -5.42
C PRO A 71 50.40 23.08 -5.27
N THR A 72 50.94 24.28 -5.54
CA THR A 72 52.39 24.53 -5.53
C THR A 72 52.89 25.18 -4.24
N PHE A 73 52.02 25.82 -3.46
CA PHE A 73 52.39 26.51 -2.23
C PHE A 73 51.75 25.83 -1.02
N ALA A 74 52.59 25.29 -0.13
CA ALA A 74 52.13 24.69 1.10
C ALA A 74 51.53 25.75 2.04
N VAL A 75 50.38 25.42 2.62
CA VAL A 75 49.65 26.22 3.61
C VAL A 75 49.50 25.45 4.91
N LYS A 76 49.24 26.18 6.02
CA LYS A 76 48.96 25.56 7.32
C LYS A 76 47.45 25.52 7.56
N PRO A 77 46.86 24.38 7.93
CA PRO A 77 45.47 24.31 8.35
C PRO A 77 45.19 25.26 9.52
N THR A 78 44.09 26.00 9.46
CA THR A 78 43.59 26.82 10.58
C THR A 78 42.55 26.09 11.42
N GLN A 79 41.91 25.07 10.85
CA GLN A 79 40.91 24.25 11.51
C GLN A 79 41.01 22.80 11.03
N GLU A 80 40.80 21.85 11.94
CA GLU A 80 40.61 20.43 11.64
C GLU A 80 39.23 19.99 12.15
N ILE A 81 38.48 19.27 11.32
CA ILE A 81 37.15 18.76 11.66
C ILE A 81 37.10 17.28 11.38
N SER A 82 36.64 16.49 12.35
CA SER A 82 36.51 15.05 12.21
C SER A 82 35.41 14.66 11.22
N VAL A 83 35.72 13.71 10.34
CA VAL A 83 34.75 13.14 9.39
C VAL A 83 33.71 12.28 10.13
N ASP A 84 34.09 11.58 11.20
CA ASP A 84 33.17 10.84 12.07
C ASP A 84 32.11 11.76 12.72
N GLN A 85 32.55 12.94 13.18
CA GLN A 85 31.63 13.97 13.68
C GLN A 85 30.70 14.48 12.58
N SER A 86 31.20 14.71 11.36
CA SER A 86 30.35 15.10 10.22
C SER A 86 29.28 14.04 9.89
N LEU A 87 29.66 12.75 9.90
CA LEU A 87 28.72 11.65 9.68
C LEU A 87 27.66 11.59 10.79
N LYS A 88 28.06 11.74 12.06
CA LYS A 88 27.13 11.82 13.20
C LYS A 88 26.18 12.99 13.08
N LEU A 89 26.69 14.17 12.74
CA LEU A 89 25.89 15.39 12.58
C LEU A 89 24.79 15.19 11.52
N TYR A 90 25.13 14.65 10.36
CA TYR A 90 24.20 14.54 9.22
C TYR A 90 23.53 13.17 9.04
N ASN A 91 23.73 12.21 9.95
CA ASN A 91 23.12 10.88 9.89
C ASN A 91 21.58 10.96 9.74
N GLY A 92 21.03 10.41 8.65
CA GLY A 92 19.60 10.42 8.34
C GLY A 92 19.05 11.75 7.82
N ILE A 93 19.89 12.71 7.44
CA ILE A 93 19.47 14.04 6.96
C ILE A 93 19.76 14.18 5.45
N TRP A 94 18.80 14.75 4.72
CA TRP A 94 18.97 15.11 3.32
C TRP A 94 19.79 16.39 3.16
N LEU A 95 20.86 16.32 2.36
CA LEU A 95 21.73 17.43 2.02
C LEU A 95 21.68 17.76 0.52
N PRO A 96 21.70 19.04 0.14
CA PRO A 96 21.92 19.44 -1.26
C PRO A 96 23.35 19.10 -1.68
N VAL A 97 23.50 18.51 -2.88
CA VAL A 97 24.82 18.12 -3.43
C VAL A 97 25.07 18.78 -4.78
N PRO A 98 26.32 19.18 -5.10
CA PRO A 98 26.65 19.85 -6.35
C PRO A 98 26.96 18.82 -7.43
N VAL A 99 25.94 18.12 -7.92
CA VAL A 99 26.05 17.34 -9.17
C VAL A 99 25.85 18.30 -10.34
N LEU A 100 26.96 18.76 -10.92
CA LEU A 100 26.99 19.86 -11.89
C LEU A 100 27.28 19.35 -13.29
N ARG A 101 26.97 20.16 -14.31
CA ARG A 101 27.36 19.86 -15.69
C ARG A 101 28.90 19.89 -15.79
N SER A 102 29.45 18.79 -16.28
CA SER A 102 30.89 18.54 -16.38
C SER A 102 31.36 18.63 -17.82
N ILE A 103 32.45 19.36 -18.01
CA ILE A 103 33.18 19.51 -19.26
C ILE A 103 34.56 18.89 -19.03
N PRO A 104 34.87 17.74 -19.66
CA PRO A 104 36.16 17.08 -19.50
C PRO A 104 37.34 18.02 -19.83
N PRO A 105 38.48 17.90 -19.13
CA PRO A 105 38.79 16.87 -18.13
C PRO A 105 38.27 17.14 -16.70
N GLU A 106 38.17 18.39 -16.23
CA GLU A 106 37.77 18.69 -14.83
C GLU A 106 37.06 20.06 -14.67
N ARG A 107 36.42 20.59 -15.71
CA ARG A 107 35.72 21.87 -15.64
C ARG A 107 34.24 21.66 -15.33
N PHE A 108 33.70 22.44 -14.40
CA PHE A 108 32.28 22.45 -14.08
C PHE A 108 31.65 23.78 -14.47
N ASP A 109 30.42 23.72 -14.98
CA ASP A 109 29.60 24.92 -15.12
C ASP A 109 28.89 25.24 -13.80
N GLN A 110 28.40 26.48 -13.68
CA GLN A 110 27.67 26.95 -12.49
C GLN A 110 26.21 26.46 -12.49
N GLY A 111 26.02 25.14 -12.48
CA GLY A 111 24.71 24.50 -12.41
C GLY A 111 24.66 23.16 -13.15
N PRO A 112 23.51 22.46 -13.11
CA PRO A 112 22.30 22.83 -12.40
C PRO A 112 22.46 22.63 -10.89
N HIS A 113 21.99 23.58 -10.08
CA HIS A 113 22.33 23.62 -8.64
C HIS A 113 21.19 23.22 -7.69
N ASN A 114 19.99 22.93 -8.17
CA ASN A 114 18.87 22.49 -7.33
C ASN A 114 18.10 21.31 -7.94
N TRP A 115 18.78 20.16 -8.10
CA TRP A 115 18.18 18.94 -8.67
C TRP A 115 18.72 17.63 -8.08
N SER A 116 19.68 17.69 -7.15
CA SER A 116 20.29 16.51 -6.53
C SER A 116 20.37 16.64 -5.00
N ARG A 117 20.17 15.53 -4.30
CA ARG A 117 20.23 15.39 -2.84
C ARG A 117 20.96 14.11 -2.44
N VAL A 118 21.56 14.09 -1.26
CA VAL A 118 22.13 12.87 -0.66
C VAL A 118 21.68 12.72 0.79
N ARG A 119 21.47 11.48 1.23
CA ARG A 119 21.23 11.12 2.63
C ARG A 119 22.11 9.95 3.01
N ILE A 120 22.77 10.05 4.16
CA ILE A 120 23.70 9.04 4.68
C ILE A 120 23.15 8.53 6.00
N VAL A 121 23.00 7.22 6.15
CA VAL A 121 22.46 6.58 7.36
C VAL A 121 23.44 5.54 7.87
N SER A 122 23.75 5.60 9.16
CA SER A 122 24.43 4.54 9.90
C SER A 122 23.47 3.37 10.12
N ILE A 123 23.90 2.17 9.77
CA ILE A 123 23.12 0.95 9.91
C ILE A 123 23.65 0.10 11.07
N PRO A 124 22.77 -0.45 11.93
CA PRO A 124 23.12 -1.41 12.97
C PRO A 124 23.94 -2.61 12.46
N GLU A 125 24.82 -3.11 13.32
CA GLU A 125 25.61 -4.31 13.02
C GLU A 125 24.70 -5.52 12.76
N GLY A 126 24.95 -6.23 11.66
CA GLY A 126 24.18 -7.42 11.25
C GLY A 126 22.92 -7.12 10.43
N GLU A 127 22.54 -5.85 10.23
CA GLU A 127 21.39 -5.51 9.39
C GLU A 127 21.69 -5.61 7.89
N ASP A 128 22.90 -5.22 7.49
CA ASP A 128 23.40 -5.42 6.13
C ASP A 128 24.16 -6.75 6.02
N PRO A 129 23.74 -7.68 5.14
CA PRO A 129 24.43 -8.94 4.92
C PRO A 129 25.92 -8.81 4.56
N ASP A 130 26.32 -7.71 3.90
CA ASP A 130 27.71 -7.46 3.49
C ASP A 130 28.56 -6.80 4.60
N GLY A 131 27.95 -6.50 5.75
CA GLY A 131 28.60 -5.87 6.89
C GLY A 131 29.06 -4.44 6.64
N ASN A 132 28.37 -3.71 5.75
CA ASN A 132 28.57 -2.26 5.63
C ASN A 132 28.06 -1.57 6.90
N THR A 133 28.62 -0.40 7.20
CA THR A 133 28.24 0.38 8.39
C THR A 133 27.36 1.57 8.04
N HIS A 134 27.32 1.97 6.75
CA HIS A 134 26.52 3.09 6.29
C HIS A 134 25.84 2.79 4.94
N ARG A 135 24.59 3.25 4.81
CA ARG A 135 23.85 3.34 3.54
C ARG A 135 23.79 4.78 3.07
N ILE A 136 23.93 4.98 1.75
CA ILE A 136 23.99 6.29 1.12
C ILE A 136 23.00 6.30 -0.03
N THR A 137 22.02 7.19 0.03
CA THR A 137 21.00 7.31 -1.01
C THR A 137 21.10 8.69 -1.64
N PHE A 138 21.34 8.73 -2.95
CA PHE A 138 21.17 9.93 -3.76
C PHE A 138 19.75 9.99 -4.31
N ALA A 139 19.17 11.19 -4.35
CA ALA A 139 17.91 11.46 -5.04
C ALA A 139 18.13 12.54 -6.11
N PHE A 140 17.58 12.32 -7.29
CA PHE A 140 17.64 13.21 -8.45
C PHE A 140 16.24 13.58 -8.90
N ASP A 141 15.97 14.87 -9.01
CA ASP A 141 14.76 15.38 -9.63
C ASP A 141 14.97 15.49 -11.14
N THR A 142 14.29 14.63 -11.91
CA THR A 142 14.51 14.49 -13.35
C THR A 142 13.68 15.45 -14.21
N LYS A 143 12.99 16.42 -13.59
CA LYS A 143 12.25 17.44 -14.33
C LYS A 143 13.21 18.29 -15.17
N VAL A 144 12.91 18.41 -16.45
CA VAL A 144 13.71 19.17 -17.41
C VAL A 144 13.04 20.51 -17.72
N PHE A 145 13.82 21.59 -17.74
CA PHE A 145 13.34 22.94 -18.03
C PHE A 145 13.57 23.33 -19.50
N ALA A 146 12.68 24.17 -20.02
CA ALA A 146 12.90 24.84 -21.30
C ALA A 146 14.15 25.72 -21.24
N ASN A 147 14.88 25.81 -22.35
CA ASN A 147 16.10 26.60 -22.43
C ASN A 147 15.77 28.10 -22.54
N LEU A 148 15.88 28.84 -21.43
CA LEU A 148 15.63 30.28 -21.37
C LEU A 148 16.91 31.01 -20.96
N GLN A 149 17.40 31.94 -21.81
CA GLN A 149 18.69 32.62 -21.64
C GLN A 149 18.80 33.44 -20.35
N ASP A 150 17.68 33.92 -19.80
CA ASP A 150 17.64 34.80 -18.62
C ASP A 150 17.21 34.08 -17.33
N VAL A 151 17.18 32.75 -17.31
CA VAL A 151 16.75 31.97 -16.14
C VAL A 151 17.95 31.28 -15.50
N ALA A 152 17.99 31.29 -14.15
CA ALA A 152 19.02 30.59 -13.40
C ALA A 152 19.06 29.10 -13.75
N TYR A 153 20.27 28.52 -13.78
CA TYR A 153 20.45 27.11 -14.11
C TYR A 153 20.13 26.23 -12.88
N LEU A 154 18.83 26.04 -12.62
CA LEU A 154 18.33 25.36 -11.41
C LEU A 154 18.19 23.85 -11.58
N ALA A 155 17.78 23.43 -12.78
CA ALA A 155 17.51 22.04 -13.16
C ALA A 155 18.11 21.77 -14.55
N PRO A 156 18.32 20.50 -14.92
CA PRO A 156 18.73 20.15 -16.28
C PRO A 156 17.77 20.73 -17.33
N THR A 157 18.29 21.12 -18.49
CA THR A 157 17.54 21.77 -19.56
C THR A 157 17.34 20.88 -20.78
N GLU A 158 16.38 21.21 -21.65
CA GLU A 158 16.19 20.51 -22.92
C GLU A 158 17.47 20.49 -23.76
N ASN A 159 18.26 21.56 -23.72
CA ASN A 159 19.55 21.63 -24.40
C ASN A 159 20.57 20.64 -23.84
N ASP A 160 20.58 20.41 -22.52
CA ASP A 160 21.44 19.40 -21.91
C ASP A 160 21.09 17.99 -22.37
N VAL A 161 19.79 17.70 -22.53
CA VAL A 161 19.33 16.41 -23.06
C VAL A 161 19.72 16.25 -24.52
N MET A 162 19.44 17.25 -25.36
CA MET A 162 19.76 17.21 -26.80
C MET A 162 21.25 17.04 -27.07
N THR A 163 22.11 17.72 -26.29
CA THR A 163 23.57 17.68 -26.45
C THR A 163 24.21 16.47 -25.77
N GLY A 164 23.45 15.69 -24.99
CA GLY A 164 23.98 14.56 -24.23
C GLY A 164 24.95 14.99 -23.13
N ALA A 165 24.68 16.12 -22.49
CA ALA A 165 25.51 16.68 -21.42
C ALA A 165 25.71 15.68 -20.28
N VAL A 166 26.91 15.73 -19.69
CA VAL A 166 27.34 14.84 -18.61
C VAL A 166 27.32 15.61 -17.30
N PHE A 167 26.81 14.98 -16.25
CA PHE A 167 26.80 15.54 -14.90
C PHE A 167 27.62 14.69 -13.95
N SER A 168 28.38 15.32 -13.06
CA SER A 168 29.20 14.62 -12.04
C SER A 168 29.29 15.43 -10.76
N LEU A 169 29.63 14.77 -9.65
CA LEU A 169 29.80 15.41 -8.35
C LEU A 169 31.05 16.31 -8.35
N ALA A 170 30.85 17.63 -8.23
CA ALA A 170 31.91 18.56 -7.90
C ALA A 170 32.24 18.44 -6.41
N HIS A 171 33.51 18.32 -6.04
CA HIS A 171 33.86 17.99 -4.65
C HIS A 171 35.06 18.75 -4.10
N ARG A 172 35.90 19.31 -4.97
CA ARG A 172 37.00 20.16 -4.53
C ARG A 172 36.50 21.58 -4.26
N SER A 173 37.07 22.25 -3.26
CA SER A 173 36.63 23.59 -2.86
C SER A 173 36.66 24.60 -4.00
N ASP A 174 37.66 24.57 -4.88
CA ASP A 174 37.76 25.44 -6.06
C ASP A 174 36.61 25.25 -7.07
N GLN A 175 35.97 24.08 -7.07
CA GLN A 175 34.83 23.77 -7.93
C GLN A 175 33.49 24.19 -7.30
N VAL A 176 33.40 24.26 -5.96
CA VAL A 176 32.14 24.42 -5.22
C VAL A 176 32.03 25.71 -4.42
N SER A 177 33.07 26.56 -4.33
CA SER A 177 33.02 27.82 -3.56
C SER A 177 31.82 28.70 -3.94
N TRP A 178 31.58 28.91 -5.24
CA TRP A 178 30.43 29.70 -5.72
C TRP A 178 29.08 29.10 -5.29
N TYR A 179 29.00 27.77 -5.21
CA TYR A 179 27.79 27.04 -4.81
C TYR A 179 27.50 27.22 -3.32
N LEU A 180 28.55 27.21 -2.49
CA LEU A 180 28.46 27.45 -1.06
C LEU A 180 28.09 28.91 -0.72
N GLU A 181 28.45 29.86 -1.59
CA GLU A 181 28.09 31.28 -1.48
C GLU A 181 26.63 31.58 -1.88
N LEU A 182 25.90 30.60 -2.45
CA LEU A 182 24.47 30.74 -2.68
C LEU A 182 23.76 30.86 -1.33
N LYS A 183 23.09 32.00 -1.09
CA LYS A 183 22.40 32.31 0.17
C LYS A 183 21.54 31.17 0.71
N TRP A 184 20.82 30.48 -0.17
CA TRP A 184 19.92 29.39 0.21
C TRP A 184 20.67 28.14 0.70
N ILE A 185 21.86 27.85 0.16
CA ILE A 185 22.75 26.78 0.63
C ILE A 185 23.34 27.16 1.99
N THR A 186 23.93 28.36 2.10
CA THR A 186 24.52 28.82 3.36
C THR A 186 23.49 28.79 4.49
N SER A 187 22.30 29.33 4.24
CA SER A 187 21.23 29.39 5.25
C SER A 187 20.71 28.00 5.61
N TRP A 188 20.62 27.08 4.66
CA TRP A 188 20.29 25.68 4.91
C TRP A 188 21.32 25.02 5.84
N LEU A 189 22.61 25.16 5.55
CA LEU A 189 23.67 24.52 6.33
C LEU A 189 23.76 25.10 7.75
N ILE A 190 23.58 26.41 7.91
CA ILE A 190 23.56 27.06 9.22
C ILE A 190 22.36 26.58 10.04
N ASP A 191 21.16 26.54 9.45
CA ASP A 191 19.94 26.08 10.15
C ASP A 191 20.07 24.62 10.60
N LEU A 192 20.56 23.74 9.71
CA LEU A 192 20.84 22.34 10.08
C LEU A 192 21.88 22.25 11.20
N PHE A 193 22.96 23.01 11.14
CA PHE A 193 23.98 22.98 12.18
C PHE A 193 23.43 23.46 13.53
N GLN A 194 22.66 24.54 13.54
CA GLN A 194 22.00 25.07 14.74
C GLN A 194 21.01 24.08 15.35
N GLU A 195 20.26 23.35 14.52
CA GLU A 195 19.28 22.36 14.98
C GLU A 195 19.94 21.07 15.48
N LEU A 196 20.93 20.56 14.75
CA LEU A 196 21.45 19.20 14.93
C LEU A 196 22.66 19.14 15.87
N ALA A 197 23.57 20.12 15.83
CA ALA A 197 24.80 20.08 16.63
C ALA A 197 24.56 20.00 18.16
N PRO A 198 23.54 20.65 18.74
CA PRO A 198 23.27 20.53 20.18
C PRO A 198 22.71 19.18 20.64
N GLN A 199 22.22 18.34 19.73
CA GLN A 199 21.55 17.08 20.09
C GLN A 199 22.56 16.06 20.64
N SER A 200 22.14 15.30 21.66
CA SER A 200 23.00 14.35 22.39
C SER A 200 23.50 13.19 21.54
N GLU A 201 22.70 12.76 20.57
CA GLU A 201 23.02 11.67 19.63
C GLU A 201 23.92 12.15 18.46
N ARG A 202 24.21 13.46 18.41
CA ARG A 202 24.94 14.14 17.32
C ARG A 202 26.30 14.61 17.83
N LEU A 203 26.48 15.93 18.02
CA LEU A 203 27.72 16.54 18.47
C LEU A 203 27.67 17.01 19.93
N LYS A 204 26.48 17.17 20.52
CA LYS A 204 26.27 17.65 21.90
C LYS A 204 26.96 18.99 22.19
N ILE A 205 26.94 19.92 21.23
CA ILE A 205 27.55 21.26 21.39
C ILE A 205 26.68 22.14 22.29
N HIS A 206 27.30 22.83 23.26
CA HIS A 206 26.61 23.79 24.11
C HIS A 206 26.27 25.09 23.37
N LYS A 207 25.22 25.80 23.80
CA LYS A 207 24.73 27.02 23.11
C LYS A 207 25.78 28.13 22.98
N ASP A 208 26.65 28.28 23.96
CA ASP A 208 27.70 29.31 23.95
C ASP A 208 28.77 29.00 22.90
N ASP A 209 29.18 27.73 22.81
CA ASP A 209 30.15 27.23 21.82
C ASP A 209 29.56 27.22 20.41
N LEU A 210 28.24 26.95 20.27
CA LEU A 210 27.55 26.91 18.97
C LEU A 210 27.73 28.22 18.20
N ASN A 211 27.64 29.38 18.88
CA ASN A 211 27.83 30.68 18.25
C ASN A 211 29.28 30.89 17.80
N GLN A 212 30.25 30.35 18.53
CA GLN A 212 31.66 30.39 18.14
C GLN A 212 31.92 29.49 16.93
N GLU A 213 31.37 28.29 16.90
CA GLU A 213 31.47 27.33 15.79
C GLU A 213 30.83 27.86 14.49
N ILE A 214 29.72 28.60 14.60
CA ILE A 214 29.10 29.27 13.45
C ILE A 214 29.99 30.41 12.95
N LYS A 215 30.62 31.18 13.85
CA LYS A 215 31.58 32.23 13.47
C LYS A 215 32.84 31.66 12.82
N SER A 216 33.32 30.50 13.26
CA SER A 216 34.41 29.76 12.61
C SER A 216 33.98 28.99 11.37
N LYS A 217 32.70 29.09 10.97
CA LYS A 217 32.13 28.50 9.76
C LYS A 217 32.23 26.96 9.71
N SER A 218 32.21 26.31 10.87
CA SER A 218 32.38 24.85 10.99
C SER A 218 31.31 24.05 10.21
N TYR A 219 30.13 24.64 9.99
CA TYR A 219 29.09 24.06 9.13
C TYR A 219 29.56 23.82 7.68
N TYR A 220 30.40 24.70 7.11
CA TYR A 220 31.00 24.45 5.79
C TYR A 220 31.99 23.29 5.86
N GLY A 221 32.80 23.22 6.90
CA GLY A 221 33.78 22.16 7.06
C GLY A 221 33.13 20.78 7.22
N HIS A 222 32.05 20.68 8.01
CA HIS A 222 31.28 19.44 8.11
C HIS A 222 30.67 19.02 6.77
N TYR A 223 30.10 19.98 6.01
CA TYR A 223 29.52 19.71 4.71
C TYR A 223 30.57 19.26 3.67
N LEU A 224 31.68 20.00 3.55
CA LEU A 224 32.81 19.65 2.69
C LEU A 224 33.45 18.31 3.10
N ASN A 225 33.37 17.95 4.38
CA ASN A 225 33.73 16.63 4.86
C ASN A 225 32.93 15.52 4.18
N ILE A 226 31.61 15.68 4.13
CA ILE A 226 30.70 14.74 3.47
C ILE A 226 30.93 14.71 1.96
N ILE A 227 30.98 15.85 1.29
CA ILE A 227 31.12 15.90 -0.18
C ILE A 227 32.41 15.21 -0.65
N HIS A 228 33.54 15.51 0.00
CA HIS A 228 34.81 14.87 -0.33
C HIS A 228 34.79 13.37 0.00
N LEU A 229 34.23 12.96 1.15
CA LEU A 229 34.09 11.54 1.50
C LEU A 229 33.33 10.76 0.40
N LEU A 230 32.22 11.34 -0.09
CA LEU A 230 31.44 10.74 -1.16
C LEU A 230 32.24 10.58 -2.46
N ALA A 231 32.98 11.61 -2.87
CA ALA A 231 33.76 11.57 -4.10
C ALA A 231 34.97 10.62 -4.03
N ASP A 232 35.64 10.57 -2.89
CA ASP A 232 36.88 9.81 -2.70
C ASP A 232 36.63 8.33 -2.35
N SER A 233 35.53 8.02 -1.66
CA SER A 233 35.26 6.66 -1.18
C SER A 233 34.18 5.91 -1.98
N LEU A 234 33.43 6.58 -2.85
CA LEU A 234 32.45 5.93 -3.74
C LEU A 234 32.90 6.00 -5.20
N GLN A 235 32.64 4.91 -5.94
CA GLN A 235 32.75 4.92 -7.40
C GLN A 235 31.47 5.54 -8.00
N LEU A 236 31.37 6.87 -7.92
CA LEU A 236 30.19 7.59 -8.43
C LEU A 236 30.19 7.60 -9.97
N PRO A 237 29.12 7.14 -10.62
CA PRO A 237 29.01 7.24 -12.06
C PRO A 237 28.76 8.69 -12.49
N THR A 238 29.18 8.98 -13.72
CA THR A 238 28.69 10.16 -14.43
C THR A 238 27.23 9.96 -14.85
N ILE A 239 26.46 11.03 -14.92
CA ILE A 239 25.01 10.98 -15.18
C ILE A 239 24.70 11.64 -16.51
N LYS A 240 23.85 11.02 -17.31
CA LYS A 240 23.21 11.61 -18.50
C LYS A 240 21.69 11.55 -18.38
N ILE A 241 20.99 12.49 -19.00
CA ILE A 241 19.54 12.45 -19.10
C ILE A 241 19.14 12.04 -20.51
N VAL A 242 18.26 11.04 -20.60
CA VAL A 242 17.72 10.53 -21.87
C VAL A 242 16.35 11.15 -22.09
N SER A 243 16.10 11.54 -23.34
CA SER A 243 14.81 12.07 -23.78
C SER A 243 13.69 11.05 -23.62
N ASN A 244 12.50 11.52 -23.26
CA ASN A 244 11.26 10.75 -23.24
C ASN A 244 10.15 11.59 -23.87
N ASN A 245 10.40 12.12 -25.07
CA ASN A 245 9.43 12.89 -25.84
C ASN A 245 8.62 11.96 -26.75
N LYS A 246 7.37 12.34 -27.03
CA LYS A 246 6.44 11.57 -27.88
C LYS A 246 7.02 11.26 -29.28
N ASP A 247 7.73 12.23 -29.84
CA ASP A 247 8.28 12.19 -31.19
C ASP A 247 9.71 11.61 -31.26
N ASP A 248 10.24 11.09 -30.15
CA ASP A 248 11.55 10.44 -30.16
C ASP A 248 11.58 9.24 -31.11
N VAL A 249 12.73 9.03 -31.74
CA VAL A 249 12.98 7.93 -32.69
C VAL A 249 12.96 6.58 -31.96
N VAL A 250 13.63 6.51 -30.81
CA VAL A 250 13.58 5.34 -29.94
C VAL A 250 12.31 5.44 -29.10
N LYS A 251 11.35 4.55 -29.37
CA LYS A 251 10.10 4.51 -28.61
C LYS A 251 10.31 3.96 -27.21
N SER A 252 9.53 4.49 -26.27
CA SER A 252 9.51 3.99 -24.89
C SER A 252 8.94 2.57 -24.83
N ILE A 253 9.43 1.80 -23.87
CA ILE A 253 8.95 0.45 -23.61
C ILE A 253 7.61 0.55 -22.86
N PRO A 254 6.53 -0.08 -23.35
CA PRO A 254 5.26 -0.13 -22.66
C PRO A 254 5.39 -0.98 -21.39
N VAL A 255 4.81 -0.50 -20.30
CA VAL A 255 4.72 -1.24 -19.04
C VAL A 255 3.25 -1.46 -18.68
N ASP A 256 2.89 -2.69 -18.35
CA ASP A 256 1.58 -3.03 -17.80
C ASP A 256 1.70 -3.25 -16.29
N MET A 257 0.83 -2.61 -15.51
CA MET A 257 0.77 -2.77 -14.06
C MET A 257 -0.42 -3.64 -13.69
N ILE A 258 -0.17 -4.69 -12.92
CA ILE A 258 -1.19 -5.56 -12.34
C ILE A 258 -1.23 -5.27 -10.84
N LEU A 259 -2.42 -5.02 -10.30
CA LEU A 259 -2.61 -4.66 -8.91
C LEU A 259 -3.78 -5.45 -8.30
N ASP A 260 -3.48 -6.11 -7.20
CA ASP A 260 -4.46 -6.77 -6.37
C ASP A 260 -4.57 -6.04 -5.03
N VAL A 261 -5.58 -5.17 -4.92
CA VAL A 261 -5.82 -4.34 -3.73
C VAL A 261 -6.71 -5.11 -2.77
N GLY A 262 -6.15 -5.75 -1.75
CA GLY A 262 -6.92 -6.44 -0.71
C GLY A 262 -7.33 -5.50 0.44
N ASN A 263 -8.22 -5.99 1.32
CA ASN A 263 -8.58 -5.26 2.54
C ASN A 263 -7.37 -5.09 3.48
N SER A 264 -6.60 -6.15 3.72
CA SER A 264 -5.47 -6.09 4.66
C SER A 264 -4.11 -5.94 3.96
N ARG A 265 -3.93 -6.56 2.80
CA ARG A 265 -2.68 -6.51 2.03
C ARG A 265 -2.93 -6.30 0.54
N THR A 266 -2.01 -5.59 -0.10
CA THR A 266 -1.98 -5.27 -1.53
C THR A 266 -0.75 -5.87 -2.19
N CYS A 267 -0.88 -6.32 -3.44
CA CYS A 267 0.19 -6.95 -4.22
C CYS A 267 0.22 -6.36 -5.63
N GLY A 268 1.41 -6.11 -6.19
CA GLY A 268 1.56 -5.57 -7.54
C GLY A 268 2.66 -6.23 -8.36
N ILE A 269 2.49 -6.26 -9.69
CA ILE A 269 3.45 -6.76 -10.68
C ILE A 269 3.54 -5.73 -11.81
N LEU A 270 4.73 -5.51 -12.33
CA LEU A 270 4.99 -4.72 -13.53
C LEU A 270 5.55 -5.62 -14.63
N ILE A 271 5.12 -5.40 -15.88
CA ILE A 271 5.51 -6.22 -17.04
C ILE A 271 5.92 -5.30 -18.17
N GLU A 272 7.16 -5.45 -18.65
CA GLU A 272 7.66 -4.75 -19.83
C GLU A 272 7.30 -5.50 -21.11
N ASP A 273 6.97 -4.74 -22.17
CA ASP A 273 6.64 -5.26 -23.49
C ASP A 273 7.75 -4.95 -24.51
N HIS A 274 8.65 -5.89 -24.73
CA HIS A 274 9.76 -5.76 -25.66
C HIS A 274 9.37 -6.27 -27.04
N ALA A 275 9.34 -5.41 -28.07
CA ALA A 275 8.90 -5.78 -29.41
C ALA A 275 9.67 -6.96 -30.07
N GLN A 276 10.90 -7.22 -29.62
CA GLN A 276 11.76 -8.29 -30.15
C GLN A 276 11.58 -9.63 -29.42
N ASP A 277 11.05 -9.62 -28.19
CA ASP A 277 10.79 -10.85 -27.43
C ASP A 277 9.27 -11.07 -27.29
N LYS A 278 8.82 -12.24 -27.70
CA LYS A 278 7.40 -12.61 -27.62
C LYS A 278 7.02 -13.18 -26.26
N ASP A 279 7.97 -13.65 -25.46
CA ASP A 279 7.69 -14.19 -24.13
C ASP A 279 7.77 -13.09 -23.07
N SER A 280 6.61 -12.51 -22.79
CA SER A 280 6.48 -11.41 -21.84
C SER A 280 6.61 -11.86 -20.38
N LEU A 281 6.60 -13.16 -20.10
CA LEU A 281 6.87 -13.63 -18.74
C LEU A 281 8.30 -13.28 -18.32
N ASN A 282 9.28 -13.30 -19.21
CA ASN A 282 10.68 -13.05 -18.84
C ASN A 282 10.97 -11.60 -18.40
N HIS A 283 10.05 -10.69 -18.68
CA HIS A 283 10.22 -9.25 -18.46
C HIS A 283 9.29 -8.69 -17.36
N ARG A 284 9.00 -9.52 -16.35
CA ARG A 284 8.13 -9.19 -15.21
C ARG A 284 8.94 -8.93 -13.94
N TYR A 285 8.44 -8.05 -13.09
CA TYR A 285 9.03 -7.79 -11.77
C TYR A 285 7.98 -7.33 -10.76
N GLU A 286 8.30 -7.53 -9.49
CA GLU A 286 7.44 -7.22 -8.35
C GLU A 286 7.36 -5.71 -8.14
N LEU A 287 6.19 -5.19 -7.77
CA LEU A 287 6.04 -3.79 -7.40
C LEU A 287 6.82 -3.53 -6.10
N GLU A 288 7.72 -2.55 -6.13
CA GLU A 288 8.56 -2.16 -5.01
C GLU A 288 8.09 -0.81 -4.42
N ILE A 289 7.85 -0.80 -3.11
CA ILE A 289 7.55 0.41 -2.34
C ILE A 289 8.83 0.84 -1.60
N ARG A 290 9.25 2.09 -1.79
CA ARG A 290 10.36 2.68 -1.03
C ARG A 290 9.79 3.46 0.16
N ASP A 291 10.31 3.24 1.36
CA ASP A 291 9.94 4.04 2.55
C ASP A 291 10.48 5.47 2.37
N LEU A 292 9.61 6.45 2.19
CA LEU A 292 10.08 7.82 1.88
C LEU A 292 10.58 8.56 3.12
N THR A 293 10.18 8.13 4.31
CA THR A 293 10.75 8.58 5.59
C THR A 293 12.12 7.95 5.85
N GLN A 294 12.31 6.69 5.45
CA GLN A 294 13.55 5.91 5.58
C GLN A 294 13.97 5.31 4.22
N PRO A 295 14.42 6.13 3.25
CA PRO A 295 14.69 5.74 1.86
C PRO A 295 15.77 4.66 1.67
N GLU A 296 16.51 4.32 2.72
CA GLU A 296 17.39 3.16 2.83
C GLU A 296 16.63 1.83 2.92
N HIS A 297 15.30 1.86 3.00
CA HIS A 297 14.44 0.68 3.03
C HIS A 297 13.48 0.62 1.84
N ILE A 298 13.38 -0.57 1.27
CA ILE A 298 12.43 -0.95 0.23
C ILE A 298 11.65 -2.20 0.63
N TYR A 299 10.50 -2.41 0.00
CA TYR A 299 9.62 -3.57 0.21
C TYR A 299 9.04 -4.04 -1.13
N ASN A 300 9.31 -5.28 -1.52
CA ASN A 300 8.83 -5.92 -2.75
C ASN A 300 7.83 -7.08 -2.49
N GLU A 301 7.58 -7.39 -1.22
CA GLU A 301 6.53 -8.35 -0.82
C GLU A 301 5.15 -7.67 -0.76
N PRO A 302 4.03 -8.43 -0.78
CA PRO A 302 2.71 -7.84 -0.60
C PRO A 302 2.64 -7.03 0.71
N PHE A 303 2.23 -5.77 0.63
CA PHE A 303 2.32 -4.80 1.72
C PHE A 303 0.95 -4.50 2.34
N GLU A 304 0.92 -3.98 3.57
CA GLU A 304 -0.34 -3.61 4.23
C GLU A 304 -1.11 -2.52 3.46
N SER A 305 -2.42 -2.69 3.29
CA SER A 305 -3.29 -1.72 2.60
C SER A 305 -3.60 -0.45 3.43
N ARG A 306 -2.93 -0.28 4.57
CA ARG A 306 -3.07 0.87 5.45
C ARG A 306 -2.60 2.14 4.76
N VAL A 307 -3.27 3.24 5.09
CA VAL A 307 -2.94 4.58 4.62
C VAL A 307 -2.68 5.48 5.83
N GLU A 308 -1.58 6.22 5.82
CA GLU A 308 -1.34 7.32 6.76
C GLU A 308 -0.99 8.60 5.99
N PHE A 309 -1.61 9.71 6.35
CA PHE A 309 -1.24 11.03 5.84
C PHE A 309 0.12 11.40 6.38
N ALA A 310 1.11 11.53 5.49
CA ALA A 310 2.43 12.04 5.82
C ALA A 310 3.05 12.70 4.60
N GLN A 311 3.66 13.86 4.79
CA GLN A 311 4.41 14.54 3.73
C GLN A 311 5.81 13.93 3.60
N THR A 312 6.30 13.87 2.37
CA THR A 312 7.69 13.50 2.09
C THR A 312 8.53 14.75 2.01
N PHE A 313 9.69 14.75 2.68
CA PHE A 313 10.62 15.87 2.64
C PHE A 313 12.00 15.40 2.18
N PHE A 314 12.55 16.09 1.18
CA PHE A 314 13.94 15.91 0.73
C PHE A 314 14.86 17.00 1.32
N GLY A 315 14.66 17.25 2.61
CA GLY A 315 15.36 18.26 3.41
C GLY A 315 14.51 19.51 3.69
N LYS A 316 15.15 20.67 3.80
CA LYS A 316 14.55 21.96 4.18
C LYS A 316 13.95 22.69 2.97
N GLU A 317 12.75 22.32 2.57
CA GLU A 317 12.07 22.86 1.38
C GLU A 317 12.01 24.39 1.34
N HIS A 318 11.77 25.05 2.47
CA HIS A 318 11.69 26.51 2.54
C HIS A 318 12.99 27.22 2.11
N PHE A 319 14.16 26.61 2.30
CA PHE A 319 15.41 27.11 1.73
C PHE A 319 15.55 26.72 0.26
N SER A 320 15.13 25.51 -0.14
CA SER A 320 15.09 25.12 -1.56
C SER A 320 14.29 26.13 -2.40
N LEU A 321 13.15 26.61 -1.89
CA LEU A 321 12.31 27.62 -2.54
C LEU A 321 13.04 28.94 -2.79
N GLN A 322 14.00 29.32 -1.93
CA GLN A 322 14.80 30.54 -2.10
C GLN A 322 15.75 30.47 -3.30
N SER A 323 16.00 29.28 -3.86
CA SER A 323 16.70 29.15 -5.15
C SER A 323 15.90 29.71 -6.34
N GLY A 324 14.59 29.94 -6.16
CA GLY A 324 13.66 30.32 -7.23
C GLY A 324 12.87 29.15 -7.82
N ARG A 325 13.25 27.89 -7.53
CA ARG A 325 12.54 26.69 -8.00
C ARG A 325 11.44 26.26 -7.02
N ARG A 326 10.17 26.44 -7.40
CA ARG A 326 9.00 26.15 -6.53
C ARG A 326 8.65 24.67 -6.40
N ASP A 327 8.97 23.88 -7.40
CA ASP A 327 8.54 22.49 -7.58
C ASP A 327 9.71 21.51 -7.54
N THR A 328 10.61 21.70 -6.57
CA THR A 328 11.82 20.87 -6.41
C THR A 328 11.50 19.64 -5.55
N PHE A 329 11.88 18.44 -5.99
CA PHE A 329 11.71 17.17 -5.25
C PHE A 329 10.26 16.92 -4.81
N ARG A 330 9.31 17.27 -5.68
CA ARG A 330 7.88 17.11 -5.36
C ARG A 330 7.45 15.65 -5.51
N TRP A 331 7.06 15.03 -4.40
CA TRP A 331 6.30 13.77 -4.41
C TRP A 331 4.81 14.09 -4.25
N PRO A 332 3.97 13.97 -5.29
CA PRO A 332 2.59 14.46 -5.28
C PRO A 332 1.69 13.89 -4.18
N SER A 333 1.86 12.62 -3.85
CA SER A 333 0.98 11.93 -2.91
C SER A 333 1.24 12.37 -1.47
N ILE A 334 0.14 12.67 -0.78
CA ILE A 334 0.12 13.16 0.61
C ILE A 334 -0.07 12.04 1.63
N VAL A 335 -0.03 10.78 1.19
CA VAL A 335 -0.19 9.61 2.04
C VAL A 335 0.93 8.59 1.80
N ARG A 336 1.22 7.77 2.81
CA ARG A 336 2.12 6.61 2.73
C ARG A 336 1.32 5.32 2.86
N VAL A 337 1.88 4.22 2.35
CA VAL A 337 1.26 2.88 2.37
C VAL A 337 2.25 1.83 2.89
N GLY A 338 1.76 0.63 3.20
CA GLY A 338 2.61 -0.50 3.59
C GLY A 338 3.32 -0.29 4.93
N GLN A 339 4.55 -0.80 5.04
CA GLN A 339 5.31 -0.81 6.29
C GLN A 339 5.57 0.60 6.85
N GLU A 340 5.77 1.59 5.96
CA GLU A 340 5.95 2.99 6.35
C GLU A 340 4.69 3.52 7.06
N ALA A 341 3.51 3.30 6.47
CA ALA A 341 2.23 3.67 7.07
C ALA A 341 2.00 2.95 8.41
N SER A 342 2.30 1.66 8.50
CA SER A 342 2.12 0.90 9.76
C SER A 342 3.07 1.38 10.87
N ARG A 343 4.31 1.76 10.52
CA ARG A 343 5.25 2.39 11.45
C ARG A 343 4.79 3.77 11.89
N LEU A 344 4.24 4.59 11.00
CA LEU A 344 3.69 5.91 11.32
C LEU A 344 2.44 5.81 12.21
N ALA A 345 1.49 4.96 11.85
CA ALA A 345 0.24 4.74 12.57
C ALA A 345 0.49 4.28 14.02
N SER A 346 1.46 3.39 14.21
CA SER A 346 1.81 2.90 15.55
C SER A 346 2.43 3.99 16.43
N ARG A 347 2.96 5.09 15.87
CA ARG A 347 3.70 6.14 16.61
C ARG A 347 3.03 7.52 16.66
N ARG A 348 1.80 7.66 16.17
CA ARG A 348 1.08 8.96 16.20
C ARG A 348 0.92 9.52 17.63
N GLU A 349 0.87 10.83 17.79
CA GLU A 349 0.81 11.43 19.14
C GLU A 349 -0.60 11.46 19.72
N GLY A 350 -1.62 11.53 18.87
CA GLY A 350 -3.03 11.45 19.29
C GLY A 350 -3.59 12.74 19.86
N ASN A 351 -3.07 13.90 19.44
CA ASN A 351 -3.46 15.21 19.96
C ASN A 351 -4.82 15.66 19.38
N GLU A 352 -5.00 15.68 18.04
CA GLU A 352 -6.27 16.06 17.38
C GLU A 352 -6.43 15.43 15.99
N GLY A 353 -7.62 14.92 15.65
CA GLY A 353 -7.94 14.43 14.29
C GLY A 353 -7.39 13.03 13.97
N ALA A 354 -7.80 12.47 12.83
CA ALA A 354 -7.31 11.17 12.36
C ALA A 354 -6.13 11.35 11.40
N THR A 355 -5.12 10.49 11.53
CA THR A 355 -3.93 10.50 10.66
C THR A 355 -3.98 9.46 9.54
N GLY A 356 -4.93 8.53 9.58
CA GLY A 356 -4.96 7.43 8.62
C GLY A 356 -6.06 6.40 8.88
N LEU A 357 -6.07 5.36 8.06
CA LEU A 357 -7.11 4.33 8.01
C LEU A 357 -6.49 2.96 7.73
N SER A 358 -6.93 1.92 8.46
CA SER A 358 -6.36 0.57 8.31
C SER A 358 -6.62 -0.07 6.94
N SER A 359 -7.77 0.22 6.32
CA SER A 359 -8.18 -0.40 5.04
C SER A 359 -9.19 0.47 4.29
N PRO A 360 -8.77 1.30 3.32
CA PRO A 360 -9.69 2.09 2.51
C PRO A 360 -10.76 1.26 1.77
N LYS A 361 -10.42 0.03 1.32
CA LYS A 361 -11.35 -0.86 0.59
C LYS A 361 -12.62 -1.20 1.40
N ARG A 362 -12.52 -1.29 2.74
CA ARG A 362 -13.66 -1.57 3.64
C ARG A 362 -14.65 -0.40 3.74
N TYR A 363 -14.20 0.81 3.41
CA TYR A 363 -14.96 2.04 3.56
C TYR A 363 -15.31 2.70 2.22
N LEU A 364 -15.24 1.96 1.10
CA LEU A 364 -15.73 2.43 -0.20
C LEU A 364 -17.18 2.93 -0.14
N TRP A 365 -18.00 2.36 0.74
CA TRP A 365 -19.38 2.78 0.94
C TRP A 365 -19.53 4.17 1.59
N ASP A 366 -18.51 4.65 2.31
CA ASP A 366 -18.58 5.89 3.07
C ASP A 366 -18.03 7.08 2.27
N GLN A 367 -18.94 7.76 1.60
CA GLN A 367 -18.68 8.96 0.79
C GLN A 367 -19.01 10.26 1.55
N ASP A 368 -19.51 10.17 2.78
CA ASP A 368 -19.84 11.34 3.60
C ASP A 368 -18.55 12.00 4.15
N LYS A 369 -18.64 13.27 4.55
CA LYS A 369 -17.50 13.99 5.15
C LYS A 369 -17.07 13.35 6.45
N TYR A 370 -15.76 13.20 6.64
CA TYR A 370 -15.22 12.81 7.93
C TYR A 370 -15.07 14.04 8.84
N GLU A 371 -16.07 14.28 9.68
CA GLU A 371 -16.21 15.53 10.45
C GLU A 371 -15.04 15.85 11.39
N GLN A 372 -14.33 14.84 11.89
CA GLN A 372 -13.14 15.04 12.74
C GLN A 372 -11.96 15.64 11.95
N GLY A 373 -11.96 15.50 10.62
CA GLY A 373 -10.90 15.94 9.73
C GLY A 373 -9.64 15.07 9.79
N TRP A 374 -8.80 15.24 8.78
CA TRP A 374 -7.53 14.52 8.63
C TRP A 374 -6.33 15.41 8.93
N ARG A 375 -5.33 14.85 9.61
CA ARG A 375 -4.06 15.52 9.92
C ARG A 375 -2.89 14.72 9.38
N PHE A 376 -1.77 15.40 9.11
CA PHE A 376 -0.51 14.73 8.86
C PHE A 376 0.05 14.15 10.15
N ASN A 377 0.57 12.92 10.05
CA ASN A 377 1.33 12.30 11.12
C ASN A 377 2.68 13.02 11.25
N SER A 378 2.83 13.83 12.31
CA SER A 378 3.99 14.72 12.51
C SER A 378 5.09 14.13 13.39
N HIS A 379 5.16 12.81 13.62
CA HIS A 379 6.16 12.25 14.55
C HIS A 379 7.61 12.68 14.24
N TYR A 380 7.94 12.86 12.95
CA TYR A 380 9.29 13.27 12.52
C TYR A 380 9.46 14.79 12.33
N VAL A 381 8.38 15.58 12.46
CA VAL A 381 8.37 17.04 12.32
C VAL A 381 7.80 17.64 13.60
N LYS A 382 8.67 18.14 14.48
CA LYS A 382 8.25 18.76 15.75
C LYS A 382 7.44 20.04 15.48
N SER A 383 6.12 19.93 15.52
CA SER A 383 5.18 21.06 15.56
C SER A 383 4.25 20.90 16.76
N ASP A 384 3.84 22.01 17.38
CA ASP A 384 2.98 21.99 18.58
C ASP A 384 1.60 21.34 18.32
N HIS A 385 1.19 21.23 17.04
CA HIS A 385 -0.01 20.54 16.59
C HIS A 385 0.25 19.78 15.29
N GLU A 386 -0.44 18.65 15.08
CA GLU A 386 -0.45 17.94 13.80
C GLU A 386 -1.13 18.85 12.74
N PRO A 387 -0.44 19.23 11.65
CA PRO A 387 -1.01 20.13 10.65
C PRO A 387 -2.13 19.42 9.88
N PHE A 388 -3.08 20.19 9.36
CA PHE A 388 -4.11 19.66 8.47
C PHE A 388 -3.47 18.91 7.30
N ALA A 389 -4.10 17.80 6.89
CA ALA A 389 -3.69 16.97 5.76
C ALA A 389 -3.87 17.66 4.39
N THR A 390 -3.44 18.92 4.28
CA THR A 390 -3.54 19.78 3.11
C THR A 390 -2.13 20.11 2.63
N ALA A 391 -1.71 19.52 1.51
CA ALA A 391 -0.40 19.80 0.92
C ALA A 391 -0.48 19.86 -0.60
N GLU A 392 0.34 20.75 -1.16
CA GLU A 392 0.52 20.91 -2.59
C GLU A 392 1.25 19.69 -3.18
N PRO A 393 0.83 19.12 -4.32
CA PRO A 393 -0.19 19.61 -5.28
C PRO A 393 -1.62 19.30 -4.93
N PHE A 394 -1.87 18.29 -4.10
CA PHE A 394 -3.23 17.77 -3.97
C PHE A 394 -4.19 18.83 -3.42
N SER A 395 -3.74 19.71 -2.53
CA SER A 395 -4.56 20.79 -1.96
C SER A 395 -5.23 21.68 -3.01
N SER A 396 -4.59 21.91 -4.16
CA SER A 396 -5.16 22.70 -5.26
C SER A 396 -5.99 21.89 -6.25
N LEU A 397 -5.95 20.55 -6.17
CA LEU A 397 -6.56 19.62 -7.12
C LEU A 397 -7.75 18.83 -6.56
N ILE A 398 -8.00 18.89 -5.25
CA ILE A 398 -9.11 18.18 -4.58
C ILE A 398 -9.98 19.13 -3.76
N ASN A 399 -11.24 18.75 -3.55
CA ASN A 399 -12.14 19.44 -2.64
C ASN A 399 -12.05 18.88 -1.20
N GLU A 400 -12.86 19.43 -0.29
CA GLU A 400 -12.93 18.99 1.11
C GLU A 400 -13.42 17.55 1.32
N TYR A 401 -14.10 16.94 0.34
CA TYR A 401 -14.51 15.52 0.36
C TYR A 401 -13.40 14.58 -0.11
N GLY A 402 -12.31 15.13 -0.66
CA GLY A 402 -11.20 14.38 -1.24
C GLY A 402 -11.43 13.99 -2.71
N GLU A 403 -12.43 14.58 -3.35
CA GLU A 403 -12.75 14.36 -4.76
C GLU A 403 -11.90 15.25 -5.64
N ALA A 404 -11.47 14.72 -6.78
CA ALA A 404 -10.68 15.49 -7.74
C ALA A 404 -11.53 16.60 -8.38
N LEU A 405 -11.04 17.84 -8.39
CA LEU A 405 -11.81 18.98 -8.91
C LEU A 405 -12.15 18.85 -10.40
N HIS A 406 -11.29 18.17 -11.18
CA HIS A 406 -11.49 18.01 -12.62
C HIS A 406 -12.69 17.12 -12.98
N ILE A 407 -13.17 16.27 -12.07
CA ILE A 407 -14.33 15.41 -12.33
C ILE A 407 -15.68 16.12 -12.08
N LEU A 408 -15.65 17.27 -11.40
CA LEU A 408 -16.85 18.03 -11.04
C LEU A 408 -17.30 18.91 -12.21
N SER A 409 -18.57 18.80 -12.57
CA SER A 409 -19.17 19.58 -13.66
C SER A 409 -19.46 21.02 -13.24
N ASN A 410 -19.29 21.94 -14.19
CA ASN A 410 -19.73 23.32 -14.02
C ASN A 410 -21.24 23.48 -14.32
N ASP A 411 -21.86 22.51 -14.99
CA ASP A 411 -23.25 22.57 -15.43
C ASP A 411 -24.24 22.06 -14.36
N ILE A 412 -23.73 21.41 -13.31
CA ILE A 412 -24.52 20.88 -12.20
C ILE A 412 -24.24 21.75 -10.98
N GLN A 413 -25.22 22.53 -10.53
CA GLN A 413 -25.06 23.52 -9.45
C GLN A 413 -24.42 22.91 -8.18
N GLU A 414 -24.90 21.75 -7.74
CA GLU A 414 -24.36 21.04 -6.58
C GLU A 414 -22.88 20.66 -6.75
N GLU A 415 -22.46 20.31 -7.97
CA GLU A 415 -21.06 19.99 -8.28
C GLU A 415 -20.19 21.23 -8.39
N TYR A 416 -20.72 22.30 -8.98
CA TYR A 416 -20.04 23.58 -9.08
C TYR A 416 -19.77 24.18 -7.69
N ASP A 417 -20.76 24.14 -6.80
CA ASP A 417 -20.65 24.67 -5.44
C ASP A 417 -19.58 23.94 -4.61
N ARG A 418 -19.37 22.65 -4.87
CA ARG A 418 -18.32 21.83 -4.22
C ARG A 418 -16.98 21.80 -4.98
N LYS A 419 -16.87 22.46 -6.15
CA LYS A 419 -15.65 22.54 -6.97
C LYS A 419 -14.71 23.64 -6.49
N MET A 420 -14.33 23.55 -5.21
CA MET A 420 -13.39 24.46 -4.57
C MET A 420 -12.20 23.68 -4.00
N PRO A 421 -10.95 24.18 -4.15
CA PRO A 421 -9.79 23.61 -3.48
C PRO A 421 -10.02 23.44 -1.97
N VAL A 422 -9.43 22.37 -1.41
CA VAL A 422 -9.59 22.04 0.00
C VAL A 422 -8.97 23.10 0.92
N PHE A 423 -9.76 23.54 1.90
CA PHE A 423 -9.28 24.33 3.04
C PHE A 423 -9.25 23.52 4.33
N HIS A 424 -10.28 22.70 4.54
CA HIS A 424 -10.40 21.80 5.69
C HIS A 424 -10.48 20.36 5.15
N PRO A 425 -9.51 19.48 5.51
CA PRO A 425 -9.43 18.13 4.98
C PRO A 425 -10.47 17.23 5.66
N LYS A 426 -11.73 17.31 5.26
CA LYS A 426 -12.84 16.45 5.73
C LYS A 426 -13.10 15.28 4.77
N TYR A 427 -12.02 14.78 4.18
CA TYR A 427 -12.05 13.77 3.13
C TYR A 427 -12.92 12.58 3.54
N SER A 428 -13.74 12.07 2.62
CA SER A 428 -14.53 10.87 2.89
C SER A 428 -13.62 9.66 3.09
N ARG A 429 -14.03 8.67 3.90
CA ARG A 429 -13.20 7.46 4.07
C ARG A 429 -13.03 6.70 2.74
N SER A 430 -14.00 6.80 1.83
CA SER A 430 -13.86 6.27 0.46
C SER A 430 -12.76 6.97 -0.33
N SER A 431 -12.59 8.29 -0.22
CA SER A 431 -11.56 9.03 -0.98
C SER A 431 -10.12 8.63 -0.61
N LEU A 432 -9.90 8.07 0.57
CA LEU A 432 -8.59 7.52 0.95
C LEU A 432 -8.16 6.36 0.06
N MET A 433 -9.10 5.67 -0.61
CA MET A 433 -8.77 4.69 -1.66
C MET A 433 -8.10 5.39 -2.85
N THR A 434 -8.61 6.54 -3.27
CA THR A 434 -7.99 7.36 -4.32
C THR A 434 -6.55 7.74 -3.92
N PHE A 435 -6.34 8.19 -2.69
CA PHE A 435 -4.99 8.57 -2.23
C PHE A 435 -4.03 7.38 -2.11
N MET A 436 -4.52 6.23 -1.64
CA MET A 436 -3.75 4.98 -1.65
C MET A 436 -3.29 4.64 -3.07
N LEU A 437 -4.21 4.68 -4.04
CA LEU A 437 -3.91 4.37 -5.44
C LEU A 437 -2.95 5.39 -6.05
N CYS A 438 -3.04 6.67 -5.70
CA CYS A 438 -2.06 7.68 -6.08
C CYS A 438 -0.65 7.31 -5.61
N GLU A 439 -0.49 6.90 -4.35
CA GLU A 439 0.81 6.53 -3.79
C GLU A 439 1.41 5.31 -4.48
N VAL A 440 0.61 4.25 -4.64
CA VAL A 440 1.04 3.02 -5.32
C VAL A 440 1.43 3.31 -6.78
N LEU A 441 0.65 4.16 -7.48
CA LEU A 441 0.95 4.59 -8.84
C LEU A 441 2.24 5.40 -8.92
N MET A 442 2.48 6.31 -7.97
CA MET A 442 3.74 7.06 -7.89
C MET A 442 4.96 6.15 -7.72
N HIS A 443 4.88 5.12 -6.88
CA HIS A 443 5.94 4.12 -6.75
C HIS A 443 6.15 3.31 -8.04
N ALA A 444 5.07 2.89 -8.72
CA ALA A 444 5.18 2.18 -9.99
C ALA A 444 5.88 3.03 -11.08
N LEU A 445 5.49 4.30 -11.21
CA LEU A 445 6.07 5.24 -12.18
C LEU A 445 7.55 5.52 -11.90
N MET A 446 7.93 5.64 -10.63
CA MET A 446 9.32 5.76 -10.20
C MET A 446 10.11 4.48 -10.53
N GLN A 447 9.60 3.32 -10.10
CA GLN A 447 10.29 2.04 -10.20
C GLN A 447 10.59 1.66 -11.65
N MET A 448 9.63 1.79 -12.57
CA MET A 448 9.80 1.41 -13.97
C MET A 448 10.89 2.19 -14.70
N ASN A 449 11.21 3.41 -14.24
CA ASN A 449 12.30 4.22 -14.80
C ASN A 449 13.55 4.28 -13.91
N SER A 450 13.53 3.60 -12.75
CA SER A 450 14.68 3.53 -11.85
C SER A 450 15.89 2.85 -12.53
N VAL A 451 17.08 3.38 -12.23
CA VAL A 451 18.33 2.81 -12.77
C VAL A 451 18.51 1.38 -12.28
N ALA A 452 18.21 1.14 -11.01
CA ALA A 452 18.29 -0.19 -10.39
C ALA A 452 17.41 -1.21 -11.13
N GLN A 453 16.19 -0.85 -11.53
CA GLN A 453 15.30 -1.75 -12.24
C GLN A 453 15.69 -1.91 -13.71
N ARG A 454 15.94 -0.81 -14.44
CA ARG A 454 16.29 -0.87 -15.87
C ARG A 454 17.57 -1.65 -16.14
N ASN A 455 18.54 -1.63 -15.21
CA ASN A 455 19.77 -2.41 -15.35
C ASN A 455 19.59 -3.93 -15.16
N LYS A 456 18.44 -4.39 -14.65
CA LYS A 456 18.12 -5.83 -14.56
C LYS A 456 17.61 -6.40 -15.89
N LEU A 457 17.16 -5.53 -16.80
CA LEU A 457 16.52 -5.91 -18.06
C LEU A 457 17.30 -5.39 -19.26
N GLU A 458 16.90 -5.83 -20.45
CA GLU A 458 17.46 -5.33 -21.69
C GLU A 458 17.09 -3.87 -21.95
N HIS A 459 17.83 -3.22 -22.85
CA HIS A 459 17.61 -1.82 -23.23
C HIS A 459 17.58 -0.87 -22.03
N ALA A 460 18.54 -1.01 -21.11
CA ALA A 460 18.61 -0.22 -19.88
C ALA A 460 18.51 1.30 -20.13
N LYS A 461 18.95 1.83 -21.28
CA LYS A 461 18.90 3.26 -21.60
C LYS A 461 17.53 3.78 -22.10
N THR A 462 16.59 2.90 -22.43
CA THR A 462 15.29 3.28 -23.03
C THR A 462 14.28 3.70 -21.95
N PRO A 463 13.49 4.77 -22.15
CA PRO A 463 12.40 5.14 -21.23
C PRO A 463 11.31 4.06 -21.13
N ARG A 464 10.66 3.94 -19.98
CA ARG A 464 9.45 3.13 -19.77
C ARG A 464 8.24 4.03 -19.58
N ASN A 465 7.11 3.67 -20.19
CA ASN A 465 5.83 4.36 -20.00
C ASN A 465 4.73 3.38 -19.62
N LEU A 466 3.93 3.74 -18.61
CA LEU A 466 2.79 2.95 -18.17
C LEU A 466 1.70 2.96 -19.26
N ARG A 467 1.32 1.78 -19.75
CA ARG A 467 0.31 1.57 -20.79
C ARG A 467 -1.04 1.18 -20.21
N SER A 468 -1.04 0.29 -19.23
CA SER A 468 -2.28 -0.28 -18.69
C SER A 468 -2.17 -0.55 -17.19
N ILE A 469 -3.30 -0.42 -16.49
CA ILE A 469 -3.49 -0.83 -15.10
C ILE A 469 -4.60 -1.89 -15.05
N ILE A 470 -4.26 -3.06 -14.56
CA ILE A 470 -5.15 -4.22 -14.41
C ILE A 470 -5.41 -4.40 -12.92
N LEU A 471 -6.68 -4.33 -12.50
CA LEU A 471 -7.07 -4.53 -11.11
C LEU A 471 -7.97 -5.75 -10.93
N THR A 472 -7.69 -6.55 -9.89
CA THR A 472 -8.59 -7.61 -9.43
C THR A 472 -9.59 -7.09 -8.41
N ILE A 473 -10.77 -7.70 -8.36
CA ILE A 473 -11.79 -7.41 -7.36
C ILE A 473 -12.36 -8.70 -6.74
N PRO A 474 -13.00 -8.65 -5.56
CA PRO A 474 -13.68 -9.80 -4.98
C PRO A 474 -14.88 -10.21 -5.85
N PRO A 475 -15.17 -11.52 -5.99
CA PRO A 475 -16.27 -11.99 -6.81
C PRO A 475 -17.66 -11.55 -6.30
N ALA A 476 -17.85 -11.30 -5.01
CA ALA A 476 -19.14 -10.82 -4.49
C ALA A 476 -19.20 -9.30 -4.25
N MET A 477 -18.26 -8.53 -4.80
CA MET A 477 -18.30 -7.07 -4.67
C MET A 477 -19.57 -6.51 -5.33
N PRO A 478 -20.47 -5.81 -4.59
CA PRO A 478 -21.70 -5.26 -5.17
C PRO A 478 -21.41 -4.21 -6.25
N LYS A 479 -22.26 -4.11 -7.28
CA LYS A 479 -22.10 -3.14 -8.38
C LYS A 479 -21.88 -1.69 -7.93
N PRO A 480 -22.60 -1.17 -6.91
CA PRO A 480 -22.31 0.17 -6.38
C PRO A 480 -20.88 0.33 -5.87
N GLU A 481 -20.35 -0.64 -5.11
CA GLU A 481 -18.96 -0.57 -4.64
C GLU A 481 -17.95 -0.68 -5.80
N GLN A 482 -18.23 -1.50 -6.81
CA GLN A 482 -17.38 -1.59 -8.02
C GLN A 482 -17.30 -0.25 -8.75
N ALA A 483 -18.44 0.46 -8.87
CA ALA A 483 -18.48 1.78 -9.50
C ALA A 483 -17.66 2.83 -8.73
N ILE A 484 -17.76 2.81 -7.39
CA ILE A 484 -16.95 3.69 -6.53
C ILE A 484 -15.46 3.37 -6.67
N PHE A 485 -15.09 2.09 -6.61
CA PHE A 485 -13.70 1.66 -6.77
C PHE A 485 -13.12 2.10 -8.13
N LYS A 486 -13.88 1.91 -9.21
CA LYS A 486 -13.50 2.37 -10.56
C LYS A 486 -13.33 3.89 -10.62
N SER A 487 -14.22 4.65 -9.99
CA SER A 487 -14.09 6.11 -9.87
C SER A 487 -12.82 6.52 -9.11
N CYS A 488 -12.48 5.84 -8.02
CA CYS A 488 -11.24 6.09 -7.29
C CYS A 488 -9.99 5.87 -8.16
N VAL A 489 -9.96 4.80 -8.97
CA VAL A 489 -8.84 4.53 -9.91
C VAL A 489 -8.70 5.66 -10.93
N TYR A 490 -9.80 6.09 -11.54
CA TYR A 490 -9.79 7.17 -12.54
C TYR A 490 -9.34 8.50 -11.95
N GLN A 491 -9.84 8.85 -10.76
CA GLN A 491 -9.41 10.04 -10.03
C GLN A 491 -7.93 9.96 -9.68
N ALA A 492 -7.42 8.81 -9.26
CA ALA A 492 -6.01 8.65 -8.91
C ALA A 492 -5.08 8.89 -10.11
N ILE A 493 -5.41 8.32 -11.28
CA ILE A 493 -4.66 8.54 -12.52
C ILE A 493 -4.67 10.04 -12.89
N GLY A 494 -5.85 10.67 -12.90
CA GLY A 494 -5.98 12.09 -13.22
C GLY A 494 -5.23 13.00 -12.25
N LEU A 495 -5.30 12.73 -10.94
CA LEU A 495 -4.59 13.48 -9.92
C LEU A 495 -3.07 13.37 -10.09
N VAL A 496 -2.53 12.17 -10.33
CA VAL A 496 -1.08 11.98 -10.54
C VAL A 496 -0.61 12.71 -11.80
N TRP A 497 -1.30 12.55 -12.93
CA TRP A 497 -0.91 13.18 -14.20
C TRP A 497 -0.92 14.72 -14.12
N LYS A 498 -1.97 15.29 -13.52
CA LYS A 498 -2.06 16.75 -13.33
C LYS A 498 -1.04 17.26 -12.31
N SER A 499 -0.79 16.50 -11.24
CA SER A 499 0.20 16.87 -10.21
C SER A 499 1.64 16.88 -10.70
N LEU A 500 2.00 15.95 -11.59
CA LEU A 500 3.30 15.89 -12.25
C LEU A 500 3.43 16.94 -13.37
N GLY A 501 2.33 17.60 -13.74
CA GLY A 501 2.27 18.57 -14.83
C GLY A 501 2.32 17.95 -16.22
N TRP A 502 2.07 16.64 -16.34
CA TRP A 502 1.96 15.96 -17.64
C TRP A 502 0.66 16.32 -18.36
N ASP A 503 -0.43 16.52 -17.61
CA ASP A 503 -1.67 17.13 -18.09
C ASP A 503 -1.87 18.50 -17.42
N SER A 504 -1.73 19.58 -18.19
CA SER A 504 -1.94 20.94 -17.71
C SER A 504 -3.38 21.45 -17.89
N SER A 505 -4.30 20.62 -18.38
CA SER A 505 -5.69 21.01 -18.59
C SER A 505 -6.52 20.90 -17.31
N ASP A 506 -7.54 21.75 -17.16
CA ASP A 506 -8.54 21.63 -16.08
C ASP A 506 -9.71 20.70 -16.45
N ASN A 507 -9.65 20.11 -17.65
CA ASN A 507 -10.73 19.29 -18.19
C ASN A 507 -10.78 17.92 -17.52
N ASN A 508 -11.98 17.35 -17.48
CA ASN A 508 -12.19 15.97 -17.11
C ASN A 508 -11.55 15.02 -18.15
N ILE A 509 -11.10 13.85 -17.68
CA ILE A 509 -10.53 12.80 -18.53
C ILE A 509 -11.64 11.80 -18.84
N ASP A 510 -12.03 11.67 -20.11
CA ASP A 510 -12.95 10.63 -20.54
C ASP A 510 -12.16 9.34 -20.83
N PHE A 511 -12.20 8.42 -19.87
CA PHE A 511 -11.57 7.09 -19.99
C PHE A 511 -12.22 6.20 -21.06
N ASN A 512 -13.34 6.60 -21.66
CA ASN A 512 -13.95 5.90 -22.78
C ASN A 512 -13.53 6.46 -24.15
N ASN A 513 -12.72 7.53 -24.19
CA ASN A 513 -12.25 8.15 -25.42
C ASN A 513 -10.75 7.89 -25.65
N PRO A 514 -10.37 6.89 -26.45
CA PRO A 514 -8.97 6.54 -26.69
C PRO A 514 -8.13 7.65 -27.32
N GLU A 515 -8.74 8.56 -28.07
CA GLU A 515 -8.02 9.70 -28.67
C GLU A 515 -7.60 10.71 -27.60
N GLN A 516 -8.49 10.98 -26.63
CA GLN A 516 -8.17 11.86 -25.51
C GLN A 516 -7.01 11.28 -24.67
N LEU A 517 -7.03 9.99 -24.38
CA LEU A 517 -5.98 9.31 -23.60
C LEU A 517 -4.58 9.39 -24.25
N LYS A 518 -4.53 9.53 -25.57
CA LYS A 518 -3.30 9.66 -26.36
C LYS A 518 -2.90 11.12 -26.67
N SER A 519 -3.72 12.08 -26.25
CA SER A 519 -3.45 13.51 -26.49
C SER A 519 -2.43 14.08 -25.49
N VAL A 520 -2.39 13.52 -24.28
CA VAL A 520 -1.43 13.84 -23.21
C VAL A 520 -0.18 12.95 -23.32
N TRP A 521 0.99 13.46 -22.91
CA TRP A 521 2.22 12.68 -22.85
C TRP A 521 2.93 12.80 -21.48
N PRO A 522 3.31 11.69 -20.83
CA PRO A 522 3.04 10.30 -21.18
C PRO A 522 1.54 10.00 -21.32
N ASN A 523 1.18 9.05 -22.18
CA ASN A 523 -0.23 8.69 -22.42
C ASN A 523 -0.92 8.27 -21.12
N ILE A 524 -2.21 8.56 -20.99
CA ILE A 524 -3.03 8.08 -19.89
C ILE A 524 -3.21 6.55 -20.04
N PRO A 525 -2.96 5.74 -18.99
CA PRO A 525 -3.05 4.29 -19.09
C PRO A 525 -4.50 3.81 -19.20
N GLU A 526 -4.70 2.72 -19.95
CA GLU A 526 -5.97 2.00 -19.99
C GLU A 526 -6.21 1.25 -18.68
N VAL A 527 -7.47 1.11 -18.27
CA VAL A 527 -7.83 0.45 -17.00
C VAL A 527 -8.70 -0.77 -17.25
N TYR A 528 -8.31 -1.90 -16.68
CA TYR A 528 -9.04 -3.18 -16.78
C TYR A 528 -9.45 -3.65 -15.38
N ILE A 529 -10.76 -3.79 -15.16
CA ILE A 529 -11.36 -4.35 -13.93
C ILE A 529 -12.31 -5.46 -14.36
N GLN A 530 -11.75 -6.59 -14.79
CA GLN A 530 -12.51 -7.70 -15.40
C GLN A 530 -12.40 -9.01 -14.62
N TRP A 531 -11.25 -9.27 -13.98
CA TRP A 531 -10.98 -10.57 -13.37
C TRP A 531 -11.13 -10.51 -11.85
N ASP A 532 -11.68 -11.57 -11.27
CA ASP A 532 -11.82 -11.70 -9.83
C ASP A 532 -10.64 -12.46 -9.19
N GLU A 533 -10.39 -12.17 -7.91
CA GLU A 533 -9.27 -12.70 -7.12
C GLU A 533 -9.25 -14.25 -7.07
N ALA A 534 -10.41 -14.90 -6.96
CA ALA A 534 -10.53 -16.36 -6.80
C ALA A 534 -10.33 -17.13 -8.13
N THR A 535 -10.89 -16.64 -9.24
CA THR A 535 -10.67 -17.22 -10.57
C THR A 535 -9.20 -17.12 -10.97
N CYS A 536 -8.51 -16.04 -10.59
CA CYS A 536 -7.08 -15.88 -10.87
C CYS A 536 -6.24 -17.02 -10.28
N GLY A 537 -6.57 -17.52 -9.08
CA GLY A 537 -5.93 -18.72 -8.51
C GLY A 537 -6.10 -19.97 -9.37
N GLN A 538 -7.25 -20.13 -10.04
CA GLN A 538 -7.48 -21.26 -10.96
C GLN A 538 -6.61 -21.13 -12.22
N VAL A 539 -6.46 -19.91 -12.75
CA VAL A 539 -5.63 -19.66 -13.93
C VAL A 539 -4.16 -19.94 -13.65
N VAL A 540 -3.65 -19.59 -12.46
CA VAL A 540 -2.29 -19.96 -12.01
C VAL A 540 -2.11 -21.47 -12.02
N TYR A 541 -3.05 -22.19 -11.41
CA TYR A 541 -3.03 -23.66 -11.38
C TYR A 541 -3.07 -24.26 -12.79
N LEU A 542 -4.01 -23.83 -13.64
CA LEU A 542 -4.13 -24.30 -15.02
C LEU A 542 -2.87 -24.03 -15.85
N PHE A 543 -2.32 -22.82 -15.77
CA PHE A 543 -1.09 -22.48 -16.48
C PHE A 543 0.05 -23.39 -16.03
N ASN A 544 0.23 -23.55 -14.71
CA ASN A 544 1.30 -24.40 -14.19
C ASN A 544 1.16 -25.86 -14.62
N GLU A 545 -0.03 -26.44 -14.46
CA GLU A 545 -0.24 -27.84 -14.79
C GLU A 545 -0.07 -28.07 -16.28
N THR A 546 -0.73 -27.26 -17.10
CA THR A 546 -0.69 -27.46 -18.55
C THR A 546 0.72 -27.22 -19.10
N GLN A 547 1.39 -26.13 -18.72
CA GLN A 547 2.67 -25.75 -19.32
C GLN A 547 3.85 -26.51 -18.72
N ASN A 548 3.94 -26.65 -17.39
CA ASN A 548 5.13 -27.24 -16.75
C ASN A 548 5.00 -28.75 -16.52
N ASN A 549 3.84 -29.22 -16.06
CA ASN A 549 3.68 -30.63 -15.69
C ASN A 549 3.26 -31.50 -16.88
N TYR A 550 2.48 -30.95 -17.82
CA TYR A 550 1.99 -31.65 -19.01
C TYR A 550 2.61 -31.14 -20.33
N ASN A 551 3.61 -30.26 -20.27
CA ASN A 551 4.38 -29.78 -21.43
C ASN A 551 3.51 -29.27 -22.60
N GLY A 552 2.49 -28.46 -22.27
CA GLY A 552 1.51 -27.89 -23.19
C GLY A 552 0.30 -28.78 -23.51
N ARG A 553 0.25 -30.03 -23.02
CA ARG A 553 -0.82 -30.99 -23.32
C ARG A 553 -2.03 -30.83 -22.39
N CYS A 554 -2.86 -29.85 -22.70
CA CYS A 554 -4.05 -29.50 -21.90
C CYS A 554 -5.07 -30.64 -21.83
N GLU A 555 -5.20 -31.42 -22.90
CA GLU A 555 -6.08 -32.57 -23.04
C GLU A 555 -5.72 -33.72 -22.08
N GLU A 556 -4.43 -34.00 -21.92
CA GLU A 556 -3.96 -35.03 -20.99
C GLU A 556 -4.20 -34.63 -19.54
N PHE A 557 -3.95 -33.35 -19.22
CA PHE A 557 -4.20 -32.79 -17.90
C PHE A 557 -5.69 -32.86 -17.51
N ILE A 558 -6.58 -32.40 -18.40
CA ILE A 558 -8.02 -32.44 -18.12
C ILE A 558 -8.50 -33.88 -17.98
N ALA A 559 -8.06 -34.78 -18.85
CA ALA A 559 -8.46 -36.19 -18.79
C ALA A 559 -7.99 -36.90 -17.50
N SER A 560 -6.83 -36.53 -16.94
CA SER A 560 -6.29 -37.13 -15.72
C SER A 560 -6.98 -36.64 -14.45
N MET A 561 -7.46 -35.40 -14.45
CA MET A 561 -8.06 -34.76 -13.27
C MET A 561 -9.56 -35.01 -13.13
N ILE A 562 -10.26 -35.27 -14.24
CA ILE A 562 -11.71 -35.53 -14.19
C ILE A 562 -12.04 -36.74 -13.31
N ARG A 563 -13.10 -36.63 -12.51
CA ARG A 563 -13.57 -37.74 -11.68
C ARG A 563 -14.10 -38.92 -12.52
N PRO A 564 -13.89 -40.18 -12.10
CA PRO A 564 -14.39 -41.35 -12.81
C PRO A 564 -15.92 -41.42 -12.98
N ASP A 565 -16.68 -40.84 -12.06
CA ASP A 565 -18.15 -40.85 -12.06
C ASP A 565 -18.79 -39.69 -12.86
N LYS A 566 -18.00 -38.70 -13.31
CA LYS A 566 -18.49 -37.57 -14.09
C LYS A 566 -18.95 -38.01 -15.49
N ALA A 567 -20.16 -37.60 -15.90
CA ALA A 567 -20.72 -37.98 -17.20
C ALA A 567 -19.98 -37.31 -18.39
N ASP A 568 -19.63 -36.03 -18.26
CA ASP A 568 -18.87 -35.29 -19.26
C ASP A 568 -17.36 -35.39 -18.95
N LYS A 569 -16.64 -36.13 -19.79
CA LYS A 569 -15.18 -36.36 -19.67
C LYS A 569 -14.32 -35.32 -20.37
N GLN A 570 -14.89 -34.26 -20.93
CA GLN A 570 -14.13 -33.20 -21.61
C GLN A 570 -14.09 -31.89 -20.82
N LYS A 571 -14.58 -31.93 -19.58
CA LYS A 571 -14.90 -30.75 -18.79
C LYS A 571 -14.35 -30.89 -17.38
N LEU A 572 -13.41 -30.05 -17.00
CA LEU A 572 -12.82 -30.01 -15.65
C LEU A 572 -13.55 -28.96 -14.80
N THR A 573 -14.05 -29.32 -13.63
CA THR A 573 -14.72 -28.39 -12.70
C THR A 573 -13.79 -28.09 -11.53
N ILE A 574 -13.40 -26.82 -11.37
CA ILE A 574 -12.50 -26.38 -10.30
C ILE A 574 -13.26 -25.40 -9.40
N ALA A 575 -13.18 -25.64 -8.09
CA ALA A 575 -13.57 -24.68 -7.07
C ALA A 575 -12.32 -23.99 -6.51
N THR A 576 -12.43 -22.70 -6.21
CA THR A 576 -11.44 -21.97 -5.40
C THR A 576 -12.14 -21.37 -4.20
N VAL A 577 -11.60 -21.62 -3.01
CA VAL A 577 -11.91 -20.82 -1.82
C VAL A 577 -10.73 -19.90 -1.57
N ASP A 578 -10.94 -18.61 -1.81
CA ASP A 578 -9.98 -17.55 -1.52
C ASP A 578 -10.31 -16.89 -0.18
N ILE A 579 -9.38 -16.95 0.76
CA ILE A 579 -9.56 -16.38 2.10
C ILE A 579 -8.68 -15.15 2.20
N GLY A 580 -9.24 -13.98 1.90
CA GLY A 580 -8.56 -12.71 2.05
C GLY A 580 -8.43 -12.27 3.52
N GLY A 581 -8.01 -11.02 3.71
CA GLY A 581 -8.03 -10.41 5.03
C GLY A 581 -9.42 -9.96 5.49
N GLY A 582 -10.29 -9.59 4.54
CA GLY A 582 -11.64 -9.09 4.84
C GLY A 582 -12.80 -9.79 4.16
N THR A 583 -12.54 -10.65 3.17
CA THR A 583 -13.57 -11.46 2.52
C THR A 583 -13.10 -12.90 2.36
N THR A 584 -14.04 -13.85 2.43
CA THR A 584 -13.85 -15.23 2.01
C THR A 584 -14.74 -15.47 0.80
N ASP A 585 -14.15 -15.88 -0.31
CA ASP A 585 -14.78 -15.90 -1.62
C ASP A 585 -14.74 -17.33 -2.19
N LEU A 586 -15.82 -17.75 -2.85
CA LEU A 586 -15.91 -19.03 -3.57
C LEU A 586 -16.20 -18.76 -5.03
N VAL A 587 -15.41 -19.36 -5.93
CA VAL A 587 -15.73 -19.43 -7.36
C VAL A 587 -15.62 -20.86 -7.85
N ILE A 588 -16.59 -21.28 -8.67
CA ILE A 588 -16.63 -22.57 -9.33
C ILE A 588 -16.72 -22.33 -10.84
N ASN A 589 -15.69 -22.76 -11.57
CA ASN A 589 -15.64 -22.69 -13.02
C ASN A 589 -15.51 -24.08 -13.61
N ASP A 590 -16.10 -24.24 -14.79
CA ASP A 590 -15.80 -25.34 -15.67
C ASP A 590 -14.80 -24.91 -16.75
N TYR A 591 -13.89 -25.80 -17.12
CA TYR A 591 -12.91 -25.61 -18.17
C TYR A 591 -13.08 -26.69 -19.23
N GLN A 592 -13.39 -26.26 -20.44
CA GLN A 592 -13.56 -27.13 -21.60
C GLN A 592 -12.55 -26.77 -22.69
N LEU A 593 -12.13 -27.77 -23.47
CA LEU A 593 -11.27 -27.58 -24.63
C LEU A 593 -12.11 -27.30 -25.89
N ASP A 594 -11.77 -26.24 -26.61
CA ASP A 594 -12.30 -25.92 -27.93
C ASP A 594 -11.21 -26.08 -28.98
N TYR A 595 -11.35 -27.12 -29.82
CA TYR A 595 -10.42 -27.49 -30.90
C TYR A 595 -10.71 -26.76 -32.23
N GLY A 596 -11.67 -25.82 -32.25
CA GLY A 596 -12.07 -25.09 -33.45
C GLY A 596 -12.73 -25.95 -34.53
N GLY A 597 -12.86 -25.39 -35.74
CA GLY A 597 -13.66 -25.96 -36.84
C GLY A 597 -13.12 -27.24 -37.49
N ASN A 598 -11.85 -27.60 -37.25
CA ASN A 598 -11.23 -28.79 -37.85
C ASN A 598 -11.47 -30.07 -37.05
N GLY A 599 -12.09 -29.99 -35.86
CA GLY A 599 -12.67 -31.14 -35.15
C GLY A 599 -11.73 -32.29 -34.77
N GLN A 600 -10.41 -32.11 -34.88
CA GLN A 600 -9.44 -33.11 -34.43
C GLN A 600 -9.39 -33.10 -32.89
N ALA A 601 -10.27 -33.91 -32.29
CA ALA A 601 -10.22 -34.21 -30.87
C ALA A 601 -8.83 -34.78 -30.51
N ASN A 602 -8.26 -34.33 -29.38
CA ASN A 602 -6.94 -34.68 -28.86
C ASN A 602 -5.73 -33.99 -29.53
N SER A 603 -5.92 -32.80 -30.12
CA SER A 603 -4.80 -31.93 -30.49
C SER A 603 -4.36 -31.06 -29.31
N SER A 604 -3.05 -30.91 -29.08
CA SER A 604 -2.54 -29.97 -28.06
C SER A 604 -2.80 -28.49 -28.39
N ASN A 605 -3.27 -28.20 -29.60
CA ASN A 605 -3.67 -26.85 -30.05
C ASN A 605 -5.17 -26.63 -29.84
N ALA A 606 -5.57 -26.40 -28.58
CA ALA A 606 -6.96 -26.12 -28.20
C ALA A 606 -7.05 -24.87 -27.32
N TYR A 607 -8.19 -24.18 -27.41
CA TYR A 607 -8.51 -23.12 -26.47
C TYR A 607 -9.07 -23.71 -25.18
N ILE A 608 -8.58 -23.24 -24.03
CA ILE A 608 -9.23 -23.47 -22.75
C ILE A 608 -10.33 -22.41 -22.60
N VAL A 609 -11.57 -22.88 -22.54
CA VAL A 609 -12.76 -22.04 -22.44
C VAL A 609 -13.34 -22.16 -21.02
N PRO A 610 -13.22 -21.11 -20.19
CA PRO A 610 -13.87 -21.09 -18.88
C PRO A 610 -15.38 -20.87 -19.02
N THR A 611 -16.15 -21.48 -18.12
CA THR A 611 -17.58 -21.20 -17.92
C THR A 611 -17.86 -21.10 -16.42
N GLN A 612 -18.24 -19.91 -15.95
CA GLN A 612 -18.54 -19.67 -14.55
C GLN A 612 -19.86 -20.33 -14.15
N ARG A 613 -19.81 -21.19 -13.13
CA ARG A 613 -20.96 -21.96 -12.63
C ARG A 613 -21.55 -21.38 -11.37
N PHE A 614 -20.69 -20.88 -10.49
CA PHE A 614 -21.10 -20.29 -9.22
C PHE A 614 -20.03 -19.31 -8.74
N ARG A 615 -20.48 -18.22 -8.09
CA ARG A 615 -19.61 -17.30 -7.35
C ARG A 615 -20.36 -16.67 -6.20
N ASP A 616 -19.74 -16.57 -5.04
CA ASP A 616 -20.25 -15.79 -3.91
C ASP A 616 -19.09 -15.38 -2.98
N GLY A 617 -19.38 -14.55 -1.98
CA GLY A 617 -18.37 -14.00 -1.09
C GLY A 617 -18.93 -13.39 0.18
N PHE A 618 -18.15 -13.52 1.25
CA PHE A 618 -18.60 -13.28 2.63
C PHE A 618 -17.63 -12.37 3.37
N LYS A 619 -18.16 -11.41 4.14
CA LYS A 619 -17.35 -10.44 4.91
C LYS A 619 -16.86 -10.99 6.26
N VAL A 620 -16.37 -12.23 6.26
CA VAL A 620 -15.70 -12.89 7.40
C VAL A 620 -14.46 -13.59 6.85
N ALA A 621 -13.27 -13.28 7.36
CA ALA A 621 -12.01 -13.74 6.77
C ALA A 621 -10.82 -13.73 7.75
N GLY A 622 -9.61 -13.46 7.24
CA GLY A 622 -8.35 -13.50 8.00
C GLY A 622 -8.28 -12.56 9.21
N ASP A 623 -8.76 -11.32 9.08
CA ASP A 623 -8.75 -10.36 10.20
C ASP A 623 -9.69 -10.82 11.33
N ASP A 624 -10.79 -11.51 11.00
CA ASP A 624 -11.71 -12.06 11.99
C ASP A 624 -11.13 -13.29 12.69
N ILE A 625 -10.35 -14.13 11.98
CA ILE A 625 -9.55 -15.20 12.61
C ILE A 625 -8.56 -14.60 13.61
N LEU A 626 -7.85 -13.53 13.23
CA LEU A 626 -6.91 -12.85 14.12
C LEU A 626 -7.63 -12.30 15.36
N LEU A 627 -8.79 -11.65 15.18
CA LEU A 627 -9.59 -11.16 16.29
C LEU A 627 -10.05 -12.31 17.21
N ASP A 628 -10.50 -13.42 16.65
CA ASP A 628 -10.90 -14.61 17.41
C ASP A 628 -9.71 -15.19 18.21
N ILE A 629 -8.50 -15.23 17.66
CA ILE A 629 -7.28 -15.66 18.38
C ILE A 629 -6.91 -14.69 19.49
N ILE A 630 -6.98 -13.38 19.23
CA ILE A 630 -6.75 -12.35 20.25
C ILE A 630 -7.74 -12.53 21.40
N GLN A 631 -9.03 -12.70 21.11
CA GLN A 631 -10.07 -12.86 22.11
C GLN A 631 -9.93 -14.17 22.89
N ASP A 632 -9.71 -15.28 22.20
CA ASP A 632 -9.68 -16.62 22.79
C ASP A 632 -8.41 -16.91 23.57
N THR A 633 -7.24 -16.52 23.04
CA THR A 633 -5.94 -16.87 23.62
C THR A 633 -5.31 -15.69 24.35
N VAL A 634 -5.18 -14.53 23.69
CA VAL A 634 -4.41 -13.40 24.23
C VAL A 634 -5.14 -12.70 25.39
N ILE A 635 -6.41 -12.35 25.20
CA ILE A 635 -7.22 -11.70 26.25
C ILE A 635 -7.50 -12.66 27.41
N THR A 636 -7.69 -13.95 27.14
CA THR A 636 -7.83 -14.98 28.19
C THR A 636 -6.55 -15.09 29.02
N ALA A 637 -5.37 -15.14 28.38
CA ALA A 637 -4.08 -15.16 29.07
C ALA A 637 -3.87 -13.89 29.90
N LEU A 638 -4.16 -12.71 29.34
CA LEU A 638 -4.11 -11.44 30.07
C LEU A 638 -5.02 -11.48 31.31
N THR A 639 -6.27 -11.91 31.14
CA THR A 639 -7.25 -11.99 32.24
C THR A 639 -6.78 -12.95 33.34
N ASN A 640 -6.26 -14.11 32.97
CA ASN A 640 -5.76 -15.12 33.92
C ASN A 640 -4.48 -14.63 34.62
N GLY A 641 -3.55 -14.03 33.88
CA GLY A 641 -2.33 -13.44 34.42
C GLY A 641 -2.62 -12.34 35.44
N LEU A 642 -3.59 -11.47 35.16
CA LEU A 642 -4.03 -10.43 36.10
C LEU A 642 -4.68 -11.00 37.36
N LYS A 643 -5.45 -12.09 37.24
CA LYS A 643 -5.99 -12.81 38.40
C LYS A 643 -4.90 -13.44 39.26
N GLN A 644 -3.91 -14.06 38.63
CA GLN A 644 -2.76 -14.64 39.32
C GLN A 644 -1.89 -13.58 39.99
N ALA A 645 -1.78 -12.39 39.39
CA ALA A 645 -1.07 -11.24 39.96
C ALA A 645 -1.79 -10.62 41.18
N GLY A 646 -3.08 -10.92 41.39
CA GLY A 646 -3.84 -10.49 42.57
C GLY A 646 -5.12 -9.68 42.28
N ILE A 647 -5.49 -9.43 41.01
CA ILE A 647 -6.75 -8.74 40.68
C ILE A 647 -7.92 -9.73 40.72
N ALA A 648 -8.87 -9.55 41.66
CA ALA A 648 -10.03 -10.44 41.79
C ALA A 648 -10.92 -10.48 40.53
N ASP A 649 -11.28 -9.31 39.97
CA ASP A 649 -12.02 -9.19 38.71
C ASP A 649 -11.36 -8.17 37.77
N PRO A 650 -10.60 -8.62 36.76
CA PRO A 650 -9.98 -7.73 35.78
C PRO A 650 -10.96 -7.10 34.78
N ASN A 651 -12.21 -7.58 34.69
CA ASN A 651 -13.12 -7.19 33.61
C ASN A 651 -13.43 -5.69 33.54
N PRO A 652 -13.70 -4.96 34.65
CA PRO A 652 -13.97 -3.53 34.59
C PRO A 652 -12.84 -2.75 33.92
N ILE A 653 -11.59 -3.03 34.32
CA ILE A 653 -10.39 -2.38 33.78
C ILE A 653 -10.24 -2.71 32.29
N LEU A 654 -10.34 -4.00 31.92
CA LEU A 654 -10.21 -4.43 30.53
C LEU A 654 -11.34 -3.89 29.64
N SER A 655 -12.57 -3.77 30.15
CA SER A 655 -13.68 -3.17 29.40
C SER A 655 -13.46 -1.67 29.12
N THR A 656 -12.76 -0.96 30.00
CA THR A 656 -12.34 0.42 29.75
C THR A 656 -11.22 0.50 28.72
N ILE A 657 -10.15 -0.29 28.89
CA ILE A 657 -8.92 -0.17 28.08
C ILE A 657 -9.11 -0.74 26.67
N ILE A 658 -9.81 -1.87 26.52
CA ILE A 658 -9.91 -2.63 25.25
C ILE A 658 -11.35 -3.00 24.84
N GLY A 659 -12.36 -2.51 25.58
CA GLY A 659 -13.77 -2.73 25.30
C GLY A 659 -14.47 -1.53 24.64
N SER A 660 -15.80 -1.58 24.61
CA SER A 660 -16.68 -0.61 23.93
C SER A 660 -16.99 0.65 24.75
N GLN A 661 -16.36 0.82 25.92
CA GLN A 661 -16.56 2.02 26.73
C GLN A 661 -16.10 3.27 25.97
N GLN A 662 -16.88 4.36 26.10
CA GLN A 662 -16.50 5.65 25.56
C GLN A 662 -15.32 6.21 26.34
N LEU A 663 -14.30 6.65 25.61
CA LEU A 663 -13.05 7.19 26.12
C LEU A 663 -12.87 8.63 25.64
N SER A 664 -11.92 9.34 26.26
CA SER A 664 -11.42 10.60 25.69
C SER A 664 -10.80 10.33 24.30
N ILE A 665 -10.65 11.38 23.47
CA ILE A 665 -10.04 11.23 22.14
C ILE A 665 -8.63 10.65 22.26
N GLN A 666 -7.84 11.15 23.23
CA GLN A 666 -6.49 10.69 23.48
C GLN A 666 -6.45 9.21 23.92
N ASP A 667 -7.31 8.80 24.84
CA ASP A 667 -7.38 7.41 25.31
C ASP A 667 -7.89 6.46 24.20
N ALA A 668 -8.80 6.93 23.34
CA ALA A 668 -9.23 6.16 22.17
C ALA A 668 -8.07 5.94 21.18
N VAL A 669 -7.21 6.94 21.00
CA VAL A 669 -5.98 6.80 20.20
C VAL A 669 -5.03 5.79 20.84
N LEU A 670 -4.79 5.89 22.15
CA LEU A 670 -3.93 4.96 22.89
C LEU A 670 -4.48 3.52 22.86
N ARG A 671 -5.81 3.33 22.90
CA ARG A 671 -6.45 2.02 22.72
C ARG A 671 -6.18 1.43 21.32
N GLN A 672 -6.29 2.25 20.28
CA GLN A 672 -5.96 1.80 18.92
C GLN A 672 -4.47 1.44 18.82
N GLN A 673 -3.57 2.26 19.37
CA GLN A 673 -2.13 1.98 19.37
C GLN A 673 -1.77 0.75 20.20
N LEU A 674 -2.41 0.53 21.34
CA LEU A 674 -2.26 -0.68 22.14
C LEU A 674 -2.63 -1.91 21.33
N THR A 675 -3.69 -1.82 20.51
CA THR A 675 -4.06 -2.91 19.59
C THR A 675 -2.98 -3.14 18.53
N LEU A 676 -2.41 -2.08 17.95
CA LEU A 676 -1.36 -2.15 16.91
C LEU A 676 0.01 -2.59 17.44
N GLN A 677 0.38 -2.19 18.66
CA GLN A 677 1.70 -2.41 19.24
C GLN A 677 1.76 -3.68 20.10
N LEU A 678 0.64 -4.13 20.68
CA LEU A 678 0.58 -5.31 21.55
C LEU A 678 -0.24 -6.45 20.96
N PHE A 679 -1.55 -6.25 20.79
CA PHE A 679 -2.46 -7.37 20.54
C PHE A 679 -2.33 -7.98 19.14
N ILE A 680 -2.18 -7.16 18.10
CA ILE A 680 -1.98 -7.64 16.73
C ILE A 680 -0.64 -8.37 16.60
N PRO A 681 0.51 -7.80 17.01
CA PRO A 681 1.80 -8.50 16.93
C PRO A 681 1.78 -9.84 17.68
N VAL A 682 1.26 -9.88 18.91
CA VAL A 682 1.15 -11.12 19.70
C VAL A 682 0.23 -12.14 19.01
N GLY A 683 -0.95 -11.72 18.55
CA GLY A 683 -1.88 -12.60 17.83
C GLY A 683 -1.30 -13.17 16.54
N LEU A 684 -0.57 -12.36 15.77
CA LEU A 684 0.11 -12.79 14.55
C LEU A 684 1.25 -13.78 14.83
N GLN A 685 1.99 -13.62 15.93
CA GLN A 685 3.04 -14.58 16.32
C GLN A 685 2.44 -15.93 16.72
N ILE A 686 1.29 -15.94 17.40
CA ILE A 686 0.54 -17.17 17.69
C ILE A 686 0.09 -17.85 16.38
N LEU A 687 -0.48 -17.08 15.45
CA LEU A 687 -0.87 -17.61 14.14
C LEU A 687 0.33 -18.12 13.33
N LYS A 688 1.48 -17.44 13.38
CA LYS A 688 2.72 -17.87 12.73
C LYS A 688 3.26 -19.18 13.32
N ALA A 689 3.21 -19.33 14.65
CA ALA A 689 3.54 -20.60 15.30
C ALA A 689 2.55 -21.71 14.87
N TYR A 690 1.26 -21.38 14.74
CA TYR A 690 0.24 -22.31 14.28
C TYR A 690 0.37 -22.69 12.80
N GLU A 691 0.85 -21.80 11.92
CA GLU A 691 1.16 -22.12 10.52
C GLU A 691 2.19 -23.26 10.41
N LEU A 692 3.10 -23.40 11.39
CA LEU A 692 4.15 -24.42 11.43
C LEU A 692 3.73 -25.69 12.19
N TYR A 693 2.52 -25.72 12.75
CA TYR A 693 2.03 -26.86 13.52
C TYR A 693 1.63 -28.02 12.60
N ASP A 694 2.27 -29.19 12.77
CA ASP A 694 1.85 -30.43 12.12
C ASP A 694 0.95 -31.26 13.05
N PRO A 695 -0.35 -31.40 12.75
CA PRO A 695 -1.27 -32.17 13.58
C PRO A 695 -0.93 -33.66 13.74
N LEU A 696 -0.12 -34.22 12.82
CA LEU A 696 0.22 -35.65 12.81
C LEU A 696 1.49 -35.98 13.60
N HIS A 697 2.45 -35.06 13.68
CA HIS A 697 3.79 -35.33 14.20
C HIS A 697 4.26 -34.39 15.33
N ALA A 698 3.51 -33.34 15.66
CA ALA A 698 3.93 -32.39 16.69
C ALA A 698 3.82 -32.98 18.11
N GLU A 699 4.97 -33.37 18.68
CA GLU A 699 5.07 -33.79 20.09
C GLU A 699 4.87 -32.60 21.05
N GLN A 700 5.46 -31.44 20.72
CA GLN A 700 5.30 -30.19 21.46
C GLN A 700 4.13 -29.37 20.91
N HIS A 701 3.11 -29.15 21.74
CA HIS A 701 1.85 -28.52 21.34
C HIS A 701 1.38 -27.43 22.32
N VAL A 702 2.09 -27.25 23.43
CA VAL A 702 1.89 -26.19 24.41
C VAL A 702 3.20 -25.41 24.53
N TYR A 703 3.11 -24.09 24.42
CA TYR A 703 4.22 -23.16 24.59
C TYR A 703 3.87 -22.18 25.70
N CYS A 704 4.80 -21.97 26.63
CA CYS A 704 4.71 -20.88 27.60
C CYS A 704 5.74 -19.83 27.17
N SER A 705 5.27 -18.59 27.00
CA SER A 705 6.12 -17.44 26.73
C SER A 705 5.59 -16.25 27.51
N THR A 706 6.27 -15.11 27.51
CA THR A 706 5.73 -13.86 28.04
C THR A 706 5.20 -12.96 26.93
N PHE A 707 4.39 -11.96 27.27
CA PHE A 707 3.99 -10.93 26.30
C PHE A 707 5.22 -10.23 25.70
N GLY A 708 6.24 -9.93 26.52
CA GLY A 708 7.49 -9.30 26.07
C GLY A 708 8.27 -10.17 25.08
N GLU A 709 8.39 -11.48 25.34
CA GLU A 709 9.07 -12.42 24.44
C GLU A 709 8.36 -12.53 23.08
N LEU A 710 7.02 -12.56 23.08
CA LEU A 710 6.24 -12.63 21.82
C LEU A 710 6.30 -11.35 21.00
N LEU A 711 6.52 -10.18 21.62
CA LEU A 711 6.70 -8.93 20.88
C LEU A 711 8.00 -8.87 20.07
N GLN A 712 9.01 -9.66 20.44
CA GLN A 712 10.32 -9.71 19.79
C GLN A 712 10.94 -8.30 19.66
N HIS A 713 11.00 -7.75 18.44
CA HIS A 713 11.58 -6.44 18.11
C HIS A 713 10.55 -5.29 18.10
N ASN A 714 9.26 -5.59 18.31
CA ASN A 714 8.22 -4.55 18.34
C ASN A 714 8.23 -3.85 19.70
N MET A 715 8.92 -2.71 19.78
CA MET A 715 8.93 -1.90 20.99
C MET A 715 7.64 -1.08 21.10
N MET A 716 6.98 -1.20 22.25
CA MET A 716 5.86 -0.33 22.61
C MET A 716 6.37 1.08 22.91
N THR A 717 5.60 2.10 22.55
CA THR A 717 5.89 3.47 22.98
C THR A 717 5.55 3.65 24.46
N ASP A 718 6.30 4.50 25.17
CA ASP A 718 6.12 4.72 26.61
C ASP A 718 4.67 5.11 26.97
N ASN A 719 4.03 5.93 26.14
CA ASN A 719 2.64 6.34 26.36
C ASN A 719 1.67 5.15 26.33
N VAL A 720 1.84 4.23 25.38
CA VAL A 720 0.99 3.04 25.23
C VAL A 720 1.29 2.02 26.31
N PHE A 721 2.58 1.86 26.64
CA PHE A 721 3.00 1.02 27.76
C PHE A 721 2.38 1.52 29.08
N ASN A 722 2.41 2.82 29.35
CA ASN A 722 1.81 3.41 30.54
C ASN A 722 0.28 3.33 30.54
N PHE A 723 -0.36 3.50 29.37
CA PHE A 723 -1.83 3.42 29.24
C PHE A 723 -2.42 2.10 29.75
N ILE A 724 -1.77 0.97 29.47
CA ILE A 724 -2.20 -0.34 29.99
C ILE A 724 -1.70 -0.61 31.41
N ASN A 725 -0.45 -0.24 31.73
CA ASN A 725 0.16 -0.62 33.01
C ASN A 725 -0.35 0.23 34.17
N GLU A 726 -0.54 1.54 34.02
CA GLU A 726 -0.88 2.44 35.14
C GLU A 726 -2.21 2.10 35.83
N PRO A 727 -3.33 1.85 35.11
CA PRO A 727 -4.57 1.40 35.74
C PRO A 727 -4.41 0.09 36.50
N ILE A 728 -3.57 -0.82 35.99
CA ILE A 728 -3.34 -2.15 36.56
C ILE A 728 -2.44 -2.06 37.81
N LYS A 729 -1.35 -1.28 37.76
CA LYS A 729 -0.46 -1.01 38.90
C LYS A 729 -1.24 -0.45 40.09
N ARG A 730 -2.16 0.49 39.84
CA ARG A 730 -3.05 1.06 40.88
C ARG A 730 -3.99 0.02 41.46
N ALA A 731 -4.58 -0.83 40.63
CA ALA A 731 -5.47 -1.89 41.08
C ALA A 731 -4.75 -2.98 41.90
N LEU A 732 -3.49 -3.27 41.57
CA LEU A 732 -2.63 -4.23 42.27
C LEU A 732 -1.90 -3.66 43.49
N ASN A 733 -1.84 -2.32 43.62
CA ASN A 733 -0.94 -1.63 44.55
C ASN A 733 0.53 -2.11 44.40
N ASN A 734 0.96 -2.35 43.16
CA ASN A 734 2.30 -2.82 42.81
C ASN A 734 2.91 -1.90 41.73
N PRO A 735 3.89 -1.05 42.06
CA PRO A 735 4.50 -0.12 41.10
C PRO A 735 5.41 -0.82 40.08
N ASP A 736 5.92 -2.02 40.41
CA ASP A 736 6.86 -2.79 39.59
C ASP A 736 6.15 -3.72 38.58
N PHE A 737 4.81 -3.73 38.56
CA PHE A 737 4.05 -4.54 37.62
C PHE A 737 4.32 -4.13 36.15
N SER A 738 4.49 -5.13 35.29
CA SER A 738 4.56 -4.98 33.84
C SER A 738 3.68 -6.02 33.15
N VAL A 739 2.84 -5.57 32.22
CA VAL A 739 2.06 -6.45 31.35
C VAL A 739 2.94 -7.37 30.50
N LEU A 740 4.17 -6.94 30.18
CA LEU A 740 5.11 -7.70 29.37
C LEU A 740 5.64 -8.95 30.07
N ASP A 741 5.61 -8.96 31.40
CA ASP A 741 6.10 -10.08 32.22
C ASP A 741 5.03 -11.16 32.43
N LEU A 742 3.79 -10.89 32.03
CA LEU A 742 2.71 -11.87 32.14
C LEU A 742 2.96 -13.06 31.20
N SER A 743 2.68 -14.26 31.70
CA SER A 743 2.79 -15.49 30.92
C SER A 743 1.57 -15.69 30.01
N ILE A 744 1.83 -16.26 28.84
CA ILE A 744 0.84 -16.69 27.86
C ILE A 744 1.08 -18.15 27.51
N GLU A 745 0.07 -18.97 27.80
CA GLU A 745 0.05 -20.39 27.44
C GLU A 745 -0.63 -20.54 26.07
N ILE A 746 0.14 -20.97 25.08
CA ILE A 746 -0.32 -21.17 23.70
C ILE A 746 -0.51 -22.67 23.47
N ASN A 747 -1.76 -23.12 23.36
CA ASN A 747 -2.10 -24.51 23.07
C ASN A 747 -2.54 -24.67 21.61
N LEU A 748 -1.59 -25.03 20.74
CA LEU A 748 -1.84 -25.16 19.29
C LEU A 748 -2.80 -26.32 18.97
N LYS A 749 -2.77 -27.39 19.76
CA LYS A 749 -3.69 -28.53 19.61
C LYS A 749 -5.14 -28.12 19.89
N ARG A 750 -5.38 -27.28 20.91
CA ARG A 750 -6.70 -26.71 21.20
C ARG A 750 -7.18 -25.83 20.05
N ILE A 751 -6.34 -24.91 19.57
CA ILE A 751 -6.67 -24.07 18.40
C ILE A 751 -7.06 -24.95 17.21
N HIS A 752 -6.27 -25.98 16.91
CA HIS A 752 -6.55 -26.92 15.83
C HIS A 752 -7.89 -27.66 15.99
N TYR A 753 -8.17 -28.16 17.19
CA TYR A 753 -9.42 -28.82 17.50
C TYR A 753 -10.63 -27.89 17.34
N LEU A 754 -10.51 -26.61 17.75
CA LEU A 754 -11.59 -25.63 17.61
C LEU A 754 -11.93 -25.32 16.15
N PHE A 755 -10.93 -25.30 15.25
CA PHE A 755 -11.17 -25.22 13.81
C PHE A 755 -11.97 -26.43 13.33
N ILE A 756 -11.52 -27.66 13.60
CA ILE A 756 -12.18 -28.89 13.11
C ILE A 756 -13.60 -29.04 13.65
N ARG A 757 -13.82 -28.67 14.92
CA ARG A 757 -15.15 -28.73 15.55
C ARG A 757 -16.16 -27.85 14.81
N GLY A 758 -15.72 -26.68 14.32
CA GLY A 758 -16.48 -25.85 13.39
C GLY A 758 -17.55 -24.93 13.98
N ASP A 759 -17.75 -24.94 15.30
CA ASP A 759 -18.80 -24.14 15.97
C ASP A 759 -18.25 -22.96 16.80
N TYR A 760 -16.92 -22.82 16.90
CA TYR A 760 -16.27 -21.81 17.75
C TYR A 760 -15.83 -20.57 16.98
N TYR A 761 -14.96 -20.74 15.98
CA TYR A 761 -14.48 -19.61 15.16
C TYR A 761 -15.52 -19.22 14.12
N ASN A 762 -15.78 -17.90 13.99
CA ASN A 762 -16.93 -17.41 13.22
C ASN A 762 -16.85 -17.81 11.73
N ILE A 763 -15.63 -17.89 11.19
CA ILE A 763 -15.37 -18.27 9.79
C ILE A 763 -15.85 -19.68 9.43
N CYS A 764 -15.95 -20.59 10.42
CA CYS A 764 -16.34 -21.98 10.17
C CYS A 764 -17.77 -22.10 9.65
N LYS A 765 -18.69 -21.20 10.05
CA LYS A 765 -20.06 -21.15 9.51
C LYS A 765 -20.06 -20.92 8.00
N THR A 766 -19.18 -20.04 7.53
CA THR A 766 -18.97 -19.79 6.11
C THR A 766 -18.42 -21.05 5.44
N PHE A 767 -17.43 -21.71 6.03
CA PHE A 767 -16.85 -22.92 5.44
C PHE A 767 -17.83 -24.10 5.33
N ASP A 768 -18.76 -24.27 6.28
CA ASP A 768 -19.84 -25.26 6.16
C ASP A 768 -20.71 -24.98 4.91
N ALA A 769 -21.14 -23.73 4.74
CA ALA A 769 -21.93 -23.31 3.57
C ALA A 769 -21.16 -23.49 2.25
N LEU A 770 -19.87 -23.14 2.21
CA LEU A 770 -19.02 -23.33 1.04
C LEU A 770 -18.82 -24.82 0.71
N SER A 771 -18.59 -25.65 1.73
CA SER A 771 -18.36 -27.10 1.56
C SER A 771 -19.56 -27.80 0.95
N GLU A 772 -20.78 -27.37 1.32
CA GLU A 772 -22.01 -27.86 0.71
C GLU A 772 -22.09 -27.51 -0.77
N ILE A 773 -21.85 -26.25 -1.14
CA ILE A 773 -21.87 -25.84 -2.54
C ILE A 773 -20.82 -26.59 -3.37
N ILE A 774 -19.59 -26.72 -2.87
CA ILE A 774 -18.53 -27.47 -3.55
C ILE A 774 -18.96 -28.92 -3.79
N SER A 775 -19.64 -29.54 -2.81
CA SER A 775 -20.15 -30.91 -2.94
C SER A 775 -21.30 -31.00 -3.93
N CYS A 776 -22.23 -30.03 -3.93
CA CYS A 776 -23.36 -29.94 -4.86
C CYS A 776 -22.92 -29.81 -6.33
N TYR A 777 -21.88 -29.03 -6.60
CA TYR A 777 -21.32 -28.87 -7.95
C TYR A 777 -20.39 -30.03 -8.37
N GLN A 778 -20.15 -31.00 -7.49
CA GLN A 778 -19.33 -32.18 -7.76
C GLN A 778 -17.95 -31.82 -8.32
N CYS A 779 -17.32 -30.79 -7.75
CA CYS A 779 -16.03 -30.28 -8.23
C CYS A 779 -14.99 -31.41 -8.34
N ASP A 780 -14.12 -31.33 -9.34
CA ASP A 780 -13.03 -32.28 -9.54
C ASP A 780 -11.84 -31.93 -8.65
N VAL A 781 -11.59 -30.63 -8.47
CA VAL A 781 -10.47 -30.06 -7.69
C VAL A 781 -10.98 -28.89 -6.84
N LEU A 782 -10.44 -28.78 -5.62
CA LEU A 782 -10.60 -27.60 -4.77
C LEU A 782 -9.23 -26.94 -4.56
N LEU A 783 -9.12 -25.67 -4.90
CA LEU A 783 -7.97 -24.83 -4.57
C LEU A 783 -8.26 -24.01 -3.31
N LEU A 784 -7.31 -23.95 -2.39
CA LEU A 784 -7.35 -23.04 -1.24
C LEU A 784 -6.29 -21.95 -1.44
N THR A 785 -6.70 -20.69 -1.41
CA THR A 785 -5.80 -19.54 -1.58
C THR A 785 -6.06 -18.45 -0.55
N GLY A 786 -5.26 -17.39 -0.59
CA GLY A 786 -5.17 -16.36 0.43
C GLY A 786 -4.34 -16.78 1.65
N ARG A 787 -3.78 -15.82 2.39
CA ARG A 787 -2.81 -16.08 3.48
C ARG A 787 -3.33 -17.06 4.56
N PRO A 788 -4.58 -16.93 5.06
CA PRO A 788 -5.16 -17.87 6.02
C PRO A 788 -5.22 -19.32 5.55
N SER A 789 -5.21 -19.61 4.24
CA SER A 789 -5.19 -21.01 3.75
C SER A 789 -3.96 -21.82 4.21
N ARG A 790 -2.90 -21.13 4.68
CA ARG A 790 -1.73 -21.73 5.32
C ARG A 790 -2.04 -22.40 6.66
N LEU A 791 -3.11 -22.00 7.34
CA LEU A 791 -3.46 -22.54 8.64
C LEU A 791 -3.86 -24.03 8.53
N PRO A 792 -3.22 -24.94 9.27
CA PRO A 792 -3.48 -26.38 9.15
C PRO A 792 -4.92 -26.76 9.52
N GLY A 793 -5.57 -25.99 10.39
CA GLY A 793 -6.97 -26.16 10.76
C GLY A 793 -7.93 -25.94 9.59
N ILE A 794 -7.67 -24.96 8.73
CA ILE A 794 -8.52 -24.66 7.56
C ILE A 794 -8.41 -25.79 6.54
N GLN A 795 -7.18 -26.25 6.25
CA GLN A 795 -6.98 -27.37 5.33
C GLN A 795 -7.63 -28.66 5.86
N SER A 796 -7.48 -28.93 7.16
CA SER A 796 -8.06 -30.10 7.82
C SER A 796 -9.60 -30.03 7.84
N TYR A 797 -10.16 -28.82 8.01
CA TYR A 797 -11.59 -28.59 7.96
C TYR A 797 -12.19 -29.04 6.62
N PHE A 798 -11.70 -28.50 5.50
CA PHE A 798 -12.20 -28.88 4.17
C PHE A 798 -11.97 -30.37 3.85
N ARG A 799 -10.80 -30.91 4.22
CA ARG A 799 -10.50 -32.35 4.07
C ARG A 799 -11.46 -33.25 4.88
N SER A 800 -11.99 -32.76 6.00
CA SER A 800 -12.93 -33.52 6.85
C SER A 800 -14.40 -33.42 6.39
N ARG A 801 -14.75 -32.39 5.61
CA ARG A 801 -16.14 -32.10 5.19
C ARG A 801 -16.44 -32.52 3.75
N LEU A 802 -15.44 -32.53 2.88
CA LEU A 802 -15.65 -32.79 1.45
C LEU A 802 -15.48 -34.28 1.11
N SER A 803 -16.37 -34.78 0.25
CA SER A 803 -16.31 -36.13 -0.31
C SER A 803 -15.34 -36.23 -1.51
N MET A 804 -14.18 -35.60 -1.41
CA MET A 804 -13.15 -35.54 -2.45
C MET A 804 -11.84 -36.15 -1.91
N PRO A 805 -11.05 -36.88 -2.73
CA PRO A 805 -9.73 -37.34 -2.31
C PRO A 805 -8.87 -36.18 -1.80
N ALA A 806 -8.16 -36.37 -0.68
CA ALA A 806 -7.36 -35.31 -0.07
C ALA A 806 -6.31 -34.70 -1.02
N GLY A 807 -5.78 -35.50 -1.97
CA GLY A 807 -4.84 -35.05 -3.00
C GLY A 807 -5.46 -34.15 -4.09
N ARG A 808 -6.77 -33.89 -4.04
CA ARG A 808 -7.47 -32.94 -4.93
C ARG A 808 -7.94 -31.68 -4.19
N ILE A 809 -7.63 -31.56 -2.90
CA ILE A 809 -7.79 -30.35 -2.09
C ILE A 809 -6.40 -29.72 -1.94
N LEU A 810 -6.11 -28.77 -2.81
CA LEU A 810 -4.77 -28.22 -3.04
C LEU A 810 -4.66 -26.83 -2.42
N PRO A 811 -3.98 -26.66 -1.27
CA PRO A 811 -3.53 -25.34 -0.87
C PRO A 811 -2.50 -24.84 -1.88
N LEU A 812 -2.66 -23.59 -2.34
CA LEU A 812 -1.67 -22.98 -3.24
C LEU A 812 -0.40 -22.57 -2.49
N HIS A 813 -0.43 -22.47 -1.17
CA HIS A 813 0.78 -22.34 -0.38
C HIS A 813 1.67 -23.59 -0.53
N GLY A 814 2.95 -23.37 -0.84
CA GLY A 814 3.92 -24.45 -1.04
C GLY A 814 3.72 -25.20 -2.36
N TYR A 815 2.78 -24.78 -3.20
CA TYR A 815 2.56 -25.40 -4.50
C TYR A 815 3.79 -25.20 -5.41
N TYR A 816 4.24 -26.26 -6.07
CA TYR A 816 5.40 -26.20 -6.95
C TYR A 816 5.04 -25.52 -8.26
N THR A 817 5.71 -24.42 -8.58
CA THR A 817 5.50 -23.70 -9.82
C THR A 817 6.75 -23.63 -10.70
N GLY A 818 7.95 -23.85 -10.16
CA GLY A 818 9.18 -23.58 -10.92
C GLY A 818 9.53 -22.08 -10.93
N GLY A 819 10.50 -21.70 -11.76
CA GLY A 819 11.04 -20.32 -11.82
C GLY A 819 10.15 -19.28 -12.51
N TRP A 820 9.04 -19.67 -13.16
CA TRP A 820 8.18 -18.73 -13.90
C TRP A 820 7.25 -17.89 -12.99
N TYR A 821 7.08 -18.27 -11.72
CA TYR A 821 6.19 -17.56 -10.81
C TYR A 821 6.93 -16.38 -10.15
N PRO A 822 6.52 -15.10 -10.31
CA PRO A 822 7.32 -13.95 -9.87
C PRO A 822 7.78 -14.01 -8.40
N PHE A 823 6.87 -14.34 -7.48
CA PHE A 823 7.10 -14.32 -6.03
C PHE A 823 7.56 -15.68 -5.47
N HIS A 824 8.20 -16.52 -6.29
CA HIS A 824 8.54 -17.86 -5.84
C HIS A 824 9.64 -17.82 -4.76
N LYS A 825 9.54 -18.69 -3.75
CA LYS A 825 10.68 -19.03 -2.89
C LYS A 825 10.93 -20.52 -3.05
N GLN A 826 12.16 -20.87 -3.43
CA GLN A 826 12.53 -22.26 -3.73
C GLN A 826 11.57 -22.91 -4.76
N GLU A 827 11.26 -22.18 -5.85
CA GLU A 827 10.36 -22.64 -6.93
C GLU A 827 8.92 -22.97 -6.49
N ARG A 828 8.50 -22.45 -5.34
CA ARG A 828 7.16 -22.63 -4.77
C ARG A 828 6.48 -21.31 -4.48
N ILE A 829 5.16 -21.33 -4.49
CA ILE A 829 4.34 -20.20 -4.02
C ILE A 829 4.48 -20.08 -2.50
N ASP A 830 5.21 -19.06 -2.02
CA ASP A 830 5.33 -18.80 -0.58
C ASP A 830 4.06 -18.13 -0.05
N ASP A 831 3.69 -16.97 -0.60
CA ASP A 831 2.50 -16.23 -0.18
C ASP A 831 1.33 -16.41 -1.17
N PRO A 832 0.26 -17.14 -0.81
CA PRO A 832 -0.88 -17.36 -1.70
C PRO A 832 -1.63 -16.08 -2.12
N LYS A 833 -1.49 -14.96 -1.40
CA LYS A 833 -2.12 -13.69 -1.81
C LYS A 833 -1.65 -13.25 -3.19
N THR A 834 -0.41 -13.58 -3.55
CA THR A 834 0.17 -13.23 -4.86
C THR A 834 -0.55 -13.88 -6.05
N THR A 835 -1.32 -14.95 -5.82
CA THR A 835 -1.99 -15.71 -6.90
C THR A 835 -3.05 -14.90 -7.64
N ALA A 836 -3.69 -13.93 -6.97
CA ALA A 836 -4.65 -13.02 -7.60
C ALA A 836 -3.96 -12.14 -8.65
N ALA A 837 -2.87 -11.46 -8.29
CA ALA A 837 -2.08 -10.65 -9.22
C ALA A 837 -1.46 -11.49 -10.35
N VAL A 838 -0.89 -12.66 -10.03
CA VAL A 838 -0.28 -13.54 -11.05
C VAL A 838 -1.33 -14.11 -12.00
N GLY A 839 -2.50 -14.50 -11.51
CA GLY A 839 -3.59 -14.98 -12.38
C GLY A 839 -4.14 -13.89 -13.29
N ALA A 840 -4.29 -12.66 -12.80
CA ALA A 840 -4.69 -11.52 -13.61
C ALA A 840 -3.65 -11.18 -14.68
N MET A 841 -2.35 -11.26 -14.35
CA MET A 841 -1.27 -11.18 -15.33
C MET A 841 -1.45 -12.24 -16.42
N LEU A 842 -1.66 -13.51 -16.07
CA LEU A 842 -1.83 -14.59 -17.05
C LEU A 842 -3.08 -14.37 -17.93
N CYS A 843 -4.19 -13.93 -17.34
CA CYS A 843 -5.40 -13.57 -18.08
C CYS A 843 -5.15 -12.45 -19.09
N PHE A 844 -4.40 -11.41 -18.68
CA PHE A 844 -4.07 -10.27 -19.53
C PHE A 844 -3.09 -10.64 -20.65
N LEU A 845 -2.04 -11.39 -20.34
CA LEU A 845 -1.08 -11.84 -21.34
C LEU A 845 -1.73 -12.81 -22.34
N SER A 846 -2.59 -13.72 -21.87
CA SER A 846 -3.37 -14.63 -22.73
C SER A 846 -4.33 -13.86 -23.66
N LYS A 847 -5.05 -12.86 -23.14
CA LYS A 847 -5.95 -11.99 -23.92
C LYS A 847 -5.22 -11.31 -25.09
N ASN A 848 -3.95 -10.95 -24.89
CA ASN A 848 -3.11 -10.29 -25.88
C ASN A 848 -2.23 -11.25 -26.69
N LEU A 849 -2.42 -12.57 -26.56
CA LEU A 849 -1.64 -13.61 -27.25
C LEU A 849 -0.12 -13.53 -26.97
N ARG A 850 0.24 -13.09 -25.76
CA ARG A 850 1.63 -12.94 -25.27
C ARG A 850 2.13 -14.15 -24.45
N LEU A 851 1.37 -15.24 -24.44
CA LEU A 851 1.75 -16.51 -23.81
C LEU A 851 1.86 -17.60 -24.89
N PRO A 852 3.06 -18.13 -25.16
CA PRO A 852 3.23 -19.27 -26.06
C PRO A 852 2.47 -20.50 -25.57
N ASN A 853 1.79 -21.21 -26.48
CA ASN A 853 1.13 -22.51 -26.22
C ASN A 853 0.12 -22.54 -25.06
N PHE A 854 -0.34 -21.39 -24.57
CA PHE A 854 -1.39 -21.28 -23.56
C PHE A 854 -2.52 -20.39 -24.09
N TYR A 855 -3.53 -21.03 -24.69
CA TYR A 855 -4.64 -20.34 -25.32
C TYR A 855 -5.86 -20.31 -24.38
N PHE A 856 -5.85 -19.39 -23.42
CA PHE A 856 -6.94 -19.25 -22.46
C PHE A 856 -7.88 -18.11 -22.82
N ARG A 857 -9.19 -18.40 -22.99
CA ARG A 857 -10.22 -17.38 -23.30
C ARG A 857 -10.63 -16.60 -22.05
N SER A 858 -9.71 -15.80 -21.52
CA SER A 858 -9.93 -14.97 -20.33
C SER A 858 -11.03 -13.93 -20.49
N SER A 859 -11.43 -13.61 -21.72
CA SER A 859 -12.57 -12.74 -22.04
C SER A 859 -13.92 -13.31 -21.61
N ASN A 860 -14.02 -14.62 -21.42
CA ASN A 860 -15.26 -15.31 -21.03
C ASN A 860 -15.49 -15.33 -19.51
N ILE A 861 -14.58 -14.72 -18.75
CA ILE A 861 -14.76 -14.51 -17.32
C ILE A 861 -15.52 -13.19 -17.15
N ASP A 862 -16.78 -13.30 -16.73
CA ASP A 862 -17.68 -12.18 -16.51
C ASP A 862 -18.03 -11.99 -15.03
N LEU A 863 -18.03 -10.73 -14.59
CA LEU A 863 -18.39 -10.31 -13.25
C LEU A 863 -19.89 -10.00 -13.17
N TYR A 864 -20.72 -11.02 -12.95
CA TYR A 864 -22.17 -10.83 -12.77
C TYR A 864 -22.54 -10.56 -11.31
N SER A 865 -23.72 -9.97 -11.08
CA SER A 865 -24.22 -9.63 -9.75
C SER A 865 -24.62 -10.86 -8.93
N THR A 866 -24.12 -10.93 -7.69
CA THR A 866 -24.55 -11.93 -6.69
C THR A 866 -25.81 -11.52 -5.92
N VAL A 867 -26.28 -10.28 -6.09
CA VAL A 867 -27.51 -9.76 -5.45
C VAL A 867 -28.74 -10.39 -6.10
N LYS A 868 -29.34 -11.40 -5.47
CA LYS A 868 -30.55 -12.09 -5.94
C LYS A 868 -31.76 -11.91 -5.05
N TYR A 869 -31.55 -11.90 -3.74
CA TYR A 869 -32.58 -11.67 -2.73
C TYR A 869 -32.17 -10.50 -1.85
N ILE A 870 -33.01 -9.47 -1.72
CA ILE A 870 -32.80 -8.34 -0.79
C ILE A 870 -33.84 -8.41 0.31
N GLY A 871 -33.45 -8.15 1.55
CA GLY A 871 -34.35 -8.19 2.69
C GLY A 871 -33.79 -7.53 3.95
N LEU A 872 -34.56 -7.64 5.04
CA LEU A 872 -34.14 -7.20 6.37
C LEU A 872 -32.99 -8.06 6.87
N LEU A 873 -31.86 -7.40 7.16
CA LEU A 873 -30.68 -8.02 7.73
C LEU A 873 -30.75 -7.99 9.25
N ASP A 874 -30.71 -9.17 9.87
CA ASP A 874 -30.70 -9.29 11.33
C ASP A 874 -29.30 -9.03 11.93
N ASN A 875 -29.21 -9.09 13.26
CA ASN A 875 -27.95 -8.86 14.00
C ASN A 875 -26.91 -9.98 13.81
N LEU A 876 -27.31 -11.12 13.24
CA LEU A 876 -26.43 -12.24 12.88
C LEU A 876 -26.03 -12.18 11.40
N ASN A 877 -26.41 -11.12 10.69
CA ASN A 877 -26.24 -10.95 9.25
C ASN A 877 -26.87 -12.09 8.44
N MET A 878 -28.08 -12.50 8.82
CA MET A 878 -28.93 -13.41 8.07
C MET A 878 -30.18 -12.69 7.58
N ILE A 879 -30.74 -13.19 6.49
CA ILE A 879 -32.06 -12.80 5.98
C ILE A 879 -32.92 -14.05 6.03
N LYS A 880 -33.99 -14.03 6.83
CA LYS A 880 -34.96 -15.12 6.86
C LYS A 880 -35.96 -15.00 5.70
N LYS A 881 -36.60 -16.10 5.32
CA LYS A 881 -37.55 -16.15 4.20
C LYS A 881 -38.69 -15.13 4.34
N GLU A 882 -39.24 -14.98 5.54
CA GLU A 882 -40.29 -14.00 5.85
C GLU A 882 -39.84 -12.53 5.74
N ASN A 883 -38.53 -12.30 5.71
CA ASN A 883 -37.90 -10.98 5.69
C ASN A 883 -37.30 -10.63 4.33
N VAL A 884 -37.55 -11.44 3.30
CA VAL A 884 -37.14 -11.15 1.92
C VAL A 884 -38.14 -10.19 1.27
N TYR A 885 -37.65 -9.04 0.84
CA TYR A 885 -38.45 -7.98 0.22
C TYR A 885 -38.44 -8.07 -1.31
N TYR A 886 -37.27 -8.28 -1.92
CA TYR A 886 -37.14 -8.43 -3.38
C TYR A 886 -36.48 -9.77 -3.70
N GLN A 887 -36.92 -10.41 -4.78
CA GLN A 887 -36.50 -11.75 -5.23
C GLN A 887 -36.15 -11.71 -6.72
N ASP A 888 -35.38 -12.70 -7.17
CA ASP A 888 -35.01 -12.91 -8.58
C ASP A 888 -34.43 -11.66 -9.26
N ILE A 889 -33.61 -10.91 -8.52
CA ILE A 889 -33.04 -9.64 -8.98
C ILE A 889 -32.03 -9.90 -10.12
N ASP A 890 -32.18 -9.17 -11.23
CA ASP A 890 -31.27 -9.22 -12.36
C ASP A 890 -30.62 -7.87 -12.64
N LEU A 891 -29.63 -7.53 -11.81
CA LEU A 891 -28.82 -6.32 -11.97
C LEU A 891 -27.91 -6.35 -13.21
N ASP A 892 -27.80 -7.47 -13.92
CA ASP A 892 -26.98 -7.60 -15.12
C ASP A 892 -27.76 -7.26 -16.39
N ASN A 893 -29.09 -7.33 -16.33
CA ASN A 893 -29.97 -6.82 -17.35
C ASN A 893 -30.10 -5.28 -17.26
N PRO A 894 -29.68 -4.51 -18.28
CA PRO A 894 -29.73 -3.04 -18.25
C PRO A 894 -31.16 -2.47 -18.18
N ASP A 895 -32.17 -3.26 -18.55
CA ASP A 895 -33.59 -2.85 -18.56
C ASP A 895 -34.34 -3.28 -17.28
N TYR A 896 -33.65 -3.92 -16.33
CA TYR A 896 -34.26 -4.34 -15.06
C TYR A 896 -34.52 -3.15 -14.12
N ASP A 897 -35.72 -3.11 -13.54
CA ASP A 897 -36.08 -2.25 -12.39
C ASP A 897 -36.73 -3.11 -11.31
N PHE A 898 -36.72 -2.62 -10.06
CA PHE A 898 -37.46 -3.29 -8.98
C PHE A 898 -38.97 -3.32 -9.28
N PRO A 899 -39.67 -4.40 -8.91
CA PRO A 899 -41.13 -4.40 -8.94
C PRO A 899 -41.67 -3.29 -8.04
N ASN A 900 -42.86 -2.76 -8.35
CA ASN A 900 -43.58 -1.81 -7.48
C ASN A 900 -44.15 -2.53 -6.25
N LEU A 901 -43.24 -3.00 -5.40
CA LEU A 901 -43.52 -3.66 -4.14
C LEU A 901 -42.95 -2.79 -3.01
N SER A 902 -43.80 -2.49 -2.02
CA SER A 902 -43.40 -1.81 -0.81
C SER A 902 -43.11 -2.82 0.31
N PHE A 903 -42.21 -2.45 1.22
CA PHE A 903 -41.98 -3.17 2.47
C PHE A 903 -42.07 -2.21 3.66
N GLU A 904 -42.49 -2.74 4.79
CA GLU A 904 -42.66 -1.97 6.02
C GLU A 904 -41.34 -1.78 6.76
N ILE A 905 -41.08 -0.56 7.21
CA ILE A 905 -40.03 -0.23 8.16
C ILE A 905 -40.61 0.44 9.41
N ARG A 906 -39.95 0.21 10.54
CA ARG A 906 -40.36 0.71 11.87
C ARG A 906 -39.34 1.66 12.50
N GLY A 907 -38.28 1.98 11.76
CA GLY A 907 -37.15 2.76 12.23
C GLY A 907 -35.91 2.46 11.39
N THR A 908 -34.74 2.71 11.95
CA THR A 908 -33.46 2.42 11.30
C THR A 908 -33.40 0.95 10.90
N THR A 909 -33.26 0.69 9.60
CA THR A 909 -33.39 -0.65 9.02
C THR A 909 -32.15 -0.99 8.21
N ARG A 910 -31.53 -2.13 8.49
CA ARG A 910 -30.40 -2.66 7.71
C ARG A 910 -30.93 -3.57 6.62
N LEU A 911 -30.57 -3.27 5.38
CA LEU A 911 -30.86 -4.09 4.22
C LEU A 911 -29.61 -4.86 3.83
N GLY A 912 -29.80 -6.16 3.61
CA GLY A 912 -28.77 -7.04 3.10
C GLY A 912 -29.21 -7.76 1.83
N PHE A 913 -28.32 -8.57 1.28
CA PHE A 913 -28.63 -9.49 0.21
C PHE A 913 -28.03 -10.88 0.41
N ARG A 914 -28.63 -11.88 -0.23
CA ARG A 914 -28.11 -13.25 -0.37
C ARG A 914 -28.29 -13.73 -1.81
N GLN A 915 -27.45 -14.66 -2.27
CA GLN A 915 -27.55 -15.22 -3.62
C GLN A 915 -28.53 -16.40 -3.71
N LEU A 916 -28.67 -17.18 -2.64
CA LEU A 916 -29.50 -18.40 -2.61
C LEU A 916 -30.75 -18.21 -1.74
N ASP A 917 -31.87 -18.84 -2.10
CA ASP A 917 -33.10 -18.86 -1.30
C ASP A 917 -33.02 -19.87 -0.14
N VAL A 918 -32.06 -19.66 0.78
CA VAL A 918 -31.83 -20.54 1.93
C VAL A 918 -31.56 -19.71 3.18
N ASP A 919 -32.35 -19.90 4.24
CA ASP A 919 -32.31 -19.08 5.47
C ASP A 919 -31.00 -19.11 6.24
N ARG A 920 -30.29 -20.23 6.18
CA ARG A 920 -28.96 -20.35 6.78
C ARG A 920 -27.83 -19.84 5.89
N TRP A 921 -28.11 -19.43 4.64
CA TRP A 921 -27.08 -18.84 3.78
C TRP A 921 -26.70 -17.47 4.34
N PRO A 922 -25.41 -17.22 4.64
CA PRO A 922 -25.01 -15.93 5.18
C PRO A 922 -25.36 -14.80 4.21
N ALA A 923 -25.86 -13.69 4.75
CA ALA A 923 -26.23 -12.51 3.97
C ALA A 923 -25.18 -11.41 4.14
N SER A 924 -25.03 -10.58 3.11
CA SER A 924 -24.11 -9.45 3.10
C SER A 924 -24.88 -8.12 3.24
N PRO A 925 -24.44 -7.18 4.08
CA PRO A 925 -25.02 -5.85 4.17
C PRO A 925 -24.81 -5.07 2.88
N ILE A 926 -25.80 -4.25 2.50
CA ILE A 926 -25.71 -3.40 1.31
C ILE A 926 -26.17 -1.96 1.58
N TYR A 927 -27.31 -1.74 2.22
CA TYR A 927 -27.83 -0.41 2.50
C TYR A 927 -28.32 -0.30 3.95
N ILE A 928 -28.25 0.91 4.51
CA ILE A 928 -28.94 1.28 5.73
C ILE A 928 -29.96 2.36 5.42
N LEU A 929 -31.14 2.21 6.00
CA LEU A 929 -32.21 3.18 5.91
C LEU A 929 -32.35 3.86 7.28
N THR A 930 -32.20 5.18 7.33
CA THR A 930 -32.32 5.99 8.55
C THR A 930 -33.52 6.94 8.48
N ILE A 931 -34.06 7.26 9.65
CA ILE A 931 -35.14 8.25 9.81
C ILE A 931 -34.49 9.57 10.23
N GLU A 932 -34.57 10.57 9.36
CA GLU A 932 -33.93 11.88 9.55
C GLU A 932 -34.88 12.86 10.26
N SER A 933 -36.20 12.70 10.06
CA SER A 933 -37.19 13.58 10.66
C SER A 933 -37.57 13.17 12.07
N SER A 934 -37.36 14.10 13.02
CA SER A 934 -37.74 13.91 14.42
C SER A 934 -39.26 13.74 14.62
N GLU A 935 -40.07 14.30 13.73
CA GLU A 935 -41.54 14.14 13.74
C GLU A 935 -41.93 12.72 13.33
N VAL A 936 -41.36 12.23 12.22
CA VAL A 936 -41.59 10.86 11.75
C VAL A 936 -41.07 9.85 12.78
N ALA A 937 -39.90 10.09 13.39
CA ALA A 937 -39.37 9.24 14.45
C ALA A 937 -40.30 9.16 15.68
N LYS A 938 -40.94 10.27 16.07
CA LYS A 938 -41.95 10.28 17.14
C LYS A 938 -43.19 9.49 16.77
N ARG A 939 -43.70 9.64 15.55
CA ARG A 939 -44.86 8.89 15.04
C ARG A 939 -44.59 7.38 15.02
N LEU A 940 -43.41 6.97 14.55
CA LEU A 940 -42.98 5.57 14.55
C LEU A 940 -42.90 4.99 15.99
N SER A 941 -42.29 5.73 16.91
CA SER A 941 -42.02 5.23 18.27
C SER A 941 -43.21 5.31 19.24
N ALA A 942 -44.06 6.33 19.12
CA ALA A 942 -45.14 6.61 20.07
C ALA A 942 -46.55 6.26 19.54
N GLU A 943 -46.77 6.40 18.22
CA GLU A 943 -48.10 6.22 17.60
C GLU A 943 -48.23 4.87 16.87
N GLY A 944 -47.16 4.05 16.82
CA GLY A 944 -47.15 2.73 16.18
C GLY A 944 -47.26 2.79 14.65
N VAL A 945 -46.96 3.95 14.05
CA VAL A 945 -46.94 4.16 12.60
C VAL A 945 -45.85 3.30 11.97
N VAL A 946 -46.08 2.81 10.75
CA VAL A 946 -45.05 2.16 9.92
C VAL A 946 -44.90 2.93 8.61
N LEU A 947 -43.69 2.93 8.05
CA LEU A 947 -43.47 3.47 6.71
C LEU A 947 -43.40 2.33 5.71
N GLU A 948 -44.17 2.42 4.65
CA GLU A 948 -44.09 1.58 3.46
C GLU A 948 -43.11 2.21 2.47
N VAL A 949 -42.00 1.54 2.21
CA VAL A 949 -40.92 2.03 1.34
C VAL A 949 -40.85 1.20 0.07
N THR A 950 -40.72 1.86 -1.08
CA THR A 950 -40.46 1.22 -2.38
C THR A 950 -39.10 1.66 -2.90
N LEU A 951 -38.25 0.72 -3.31
CA LEU A 951 -36.95 1.02 -3.91
C LEU A 951 -37.03 1.11 -5.44
N GLY A 952 -36.06 1.79 -6.03
CA GLY A 952 -35.80 1.85 -7.47
C GLY A 952 -34.30 1.79 -7.76
N ILE A 953 -33.93 1.62 -9.03
CA ILE A 953 -32.55 1.52 -9.50
C ILE A 953 -32.16 2.74 -10.35
N LYS A 954 -31.01 3.37 -10.06
CA LYS A 954 -30.44 4.42 -10.92
C LYS A 954 -29.53 3.79 -11.97
N ASN A 955 -29.91 3.95 -13.24
CA ASN A 955 -29.10 3.57 -14.39
C ASN A 955 -28.52 4.82 -15.05
N LYS A 956 -27.19 4.99 -15.03
CA LYS A 956 -26.50 5.95 -15.92
C LYS A 956 -25.68 5.18 -16.94
N GLN A 957 -25.76 5.59 -18.21
CA GLN A 957 -24.89 5.10 -19.29
C GLN A 957 -24.62 3.57 -19.27
N LYS A 958 -25.68 2.76 -19.01
CA LYS A 958 -25.66 1.28 -18.98
C LYS A 958 -24.91 0.62 -17.80
N ALA A 959 -24.59 1.35 -16.73
CA ALA A 959 -24.12 0.78 -15.47
C ALA A 959 -25.07 1.11 -14.32
N ILE A 960 -25.34 0.12 -13.47
CA ILE A 960 -26.11 0.31 -12.23
C ILE A 960 -25.22 1.04 -11.24
N GLU A 961 -25.57 2.29 -10.94
CA GLU A 961 -24.78 3.13 -10.04
C GLU A 961 -25.22 2.92 -8.59
N ASN A 962 -26.52 2.96 -8.29
CA ASN A 962 -27.05 2.94 -6.93
C ASN A 962 -28.55 2.62 -6.85
N PHE A 963 -29.00 2.12 -5.69
CA PHE A 963 -30.42 2.06 -5.34
C PHE A 963 -30.90 3.40 -4.76
N TYR A 964 -32.19 3.69 -4.89
CA TYR A 964 -32.81 4.90 -4.33
C TYR A 964 -34.23 4.65 -3.84
N ILE A 965 -34.76 5.57 -3.02
CA ILE A 965 -36.14 5.52 -2.55
C ILE A 965 -37.07 6.04 -3.66
N LYS A 966 -37.86 5.14 -4.24
CA LYS A 966 -38.83 5.44 -5.30
C LYS A 966 -40.07 6.11 -4.72
N ASP A 967 -40.63 5.54 -3.65
CA ASP A 967 -41.82 6.01 -2.95
C ASP A 967 -41.74 5.71 -1.44
N VAL A 968 -42.41 6.55 -0.62
CA VAL A 968 -42.58 6.30 0.82
C VAL A 968 -43.98 6.74 1.25
N LYS A 969 -44.68 5.88 1.99
CA LYS A 969 -46.02 6.16 2.54
C LYS A 969 -46.06 5.82 4.02
N ALA A 970 -46.75 6.62 4.82
CA ALA A 970 -46.99 6.30 6.22
C ALA A 970 -48.35 5.62 6.39
N SER A 971 -48.40 4.62 7.27
CA SER A 971 -49.62 3.84 7.53
C SER A 971 -50.77 4.65 8.14
N ASP A 972 -50.47 5.80 8.74
CA ASP A 972 -51.45 6.75 9.28
C ASP A 972 -52.02 7.72 8.24
N GLY A 973 -51.61 7.59 6.97
CA GLY A 973 -52.05 8.43 5.85
C GLY A 973 -51.50 9.85 5.83
N ARG A 974 -50.64 10.24 6.80
CA ARG A 974 -49.99 11.55 6.76
C ARG A 974 -48.82 11.55 5.76
N ALA A 975 -48.54 12.70 5.18
CA ALA A 975 -47.44 12.85 4.22
C ALA A 975 -46.08 12.49 4.84
N CYS A 976 -45.21 11.89 4.01
CA CYS A 976 -43.82 11.59 4.30
C CYS A 976 -43.00 11.95 3.07
N ASN A 977 -41.95 12.76 3.24
CA ASN A 977 -41.09 13.23 2.17
C ASN A 977 -39.88 12.30 2.02
N LYS A 978 -39.82 11.55 0.92
CA LYS A 978 -38.73 10.61 0.60
C LYS A 978 -37.32 11.20 0.54
N ASN A 979 -37.18 12.53 0.39
CA ASN A 979 -35.88 13.20 0.29
C ASN A 979 -35.45 13.89 1.59
N GLN A 980 -36.34 14.01 2.58
CA GLN A 980 -36.07 14.78 3.81
C GLN A 980 -36.32 13.97 5.08
N ASP A 981 -37.33 13.11 5.09
CA ASP A 981 -37.73 12.38 6.30
C ASP A 981 -36.95 11.08 6.48
N ILE A 982 -36.36 10.56 5.40
CA ILE A 982 -35.79 9.23 5.29
C ILE A 982 -34.55 9.29 4.38
N LYS A 983 -33.47 8.59 4.74
CA LYS A 983 -32.25 8.49 3.94
C LYS A 983 -31.91 7.02 3.70
N LEU A 984 -31.62 6.67 2.45
CA LEU A 984 -31.04 5.39 2.07
C LEU A 984 -29.56 5.60 1.78
N SER A 985 -28.69 5.06 2.63
CA SER A 985 -27.24 5.20 2.52
C SER A 985 -26.62 3.85 2.22
N LEU A 986 -25.69 3.79 1.25
CA LEU A 986 -24.88 2.59 1.04
C LEU A 986 -24.14 2.29 2.35
N ASN A 987 -24.21 1.05 2.82
CA ASN A 987 -23.48 0.61 4.01
C ASN A 987 -23.25 -0.88 3.91
N THR A 988 -22.02 -1.24 3.57
CA THR A 988 -21.63 -2.63 3.38
C THR A 988 -20.84 -3.17 4.58
N MET A 989 -20.90 -2.53 5.75
CA MET A 989 -20.20 -2.96 6.95
C MET A 989 -21.02 -3.94 7.80
N VAL A 990 -20.34 -4.98 8.28
CA VAL A 990 -20.94 -6.12 8.99
C VAL A 990 -21.48 -5.76 10.37
N ASN A 991 -20.84 -4.83 11.10
CA ASN A 991 -21.09 -4.57 12.52
C ASN A 991 -21.84 -3.25 12.82
N SER A 992 -22.55 -2.65 11.87
CA SER A 992 -23.16 -1.33 12.00
C SER A 992 -24.44 -1.25 12.86
N GLY A 993 -24.60 -2.11 13.88
CA GLY A 993 -25.76 -2.09 14.78
C GLY A 993 -25.94 -0.76 15.54
N LEU A 994 -24.88 0.05 15.60
CA LEU A 994 -24.88 1.44 16.02
C LEU A 994 -24.10 2.24 14.96
N ILE A 995 -24.67 3.37 14.51
CA ILE A 995 -24.18 4.23 13.41
C ILE A 995 -22.71 4.66 13.57
N SER A 996 -22.16 4.61 14.79
CA SER A 996 -20.81 5.04 15.16
C SER A 996 -19.74 3.94 15.22
N THR A 997 -20.04 2.68 14.87
CA THR A 997 -19.08 1.57 15.03
C THR A 997 -18.07 1.50 13.87
N GLN A 998 -16.83 1.91 14.15
CA GLN A 998 -15.67 1.69 13.27
C GLN A 998 -15.20 0.23 13.34
N TYR A 999 -14.47 -0.24 12.31
CA TYR A 999 -13.84 -1.57 12.33
C TYR A 999 -12.89 -1.71 13.53
N TRP A 1000 -12.65 -2.92 14.03
CA TRP A 1000 -11.86 -3.14 15.25
C TRP A 1000 -10.40 -2.69 15.10
N LEU A 1001 -9.81 -2.78 13.90
CA LEU A 1001 -8.47 -2.26 13.59
C LEU A 1001 -8.38 -0.73 13.67
N ASP A 1002 -9.52 -0.04 13.49
CA ASP A 1002 -9.59 1.43 13.54
C ASP A 1002 -10.01 1.92 14.94
N SER A 1003 -10.85 1.16 15.65
CA SER A 1003 -11.34 1.55 16.98
C SER A 1003 -10.50 1.03 18.15
N GLY A 1004 -9.71 -0.03 17.94
CA GLY A 1004 -9.01 -0.77 18.99
C GLY A 1004 -9.93 -1.53 19.95
N MET A 1005 -11.21 -1.69 19.61
CA MET A 1005 -12.19 -2.42 20.42
C MET A 1005 -12.12 -3.91 20.09
N ILE A 1006 -11.48 -4.68 20.97
CA ILE A 1006 -11.20 -6.11 20.75
C ILE A 1006 -11.88 -7.03 21.77
N LYS A 1007 -12.42 -6.49 22.87
CA LYS A 1007 -13.20 -7.26 23.85
C LYS A 1007 -14.68 -7.33 23.43
N ARG A 1008 -15.28 -8.52 23.54
CA ARG A 1008 -16.71 -8.77 23.26
C ARG A 1008 -17.63 -8.15 24.30
#